data_AF-A0A2K9P1R0-F1
#
_entry.id   AF-A0A2K9P1R0-F1
#
_cell.length_a   1.000
_cell.length_b   1.000
_cell.length_c   1.000
_cell.angle_alpha   90.00
_cell.angle_beta   90.00
_cell.angle_gamma   90.00
#
_symmetry.space_group_name_H-M   'P 1'
#
loop_
_entity.id
_entity.type
_entity.pdbx_description
1 polymer ?
#
loop_
_entity_poly.entity_id
_entity_poly.type
_entity_poly.pdbx_seq_one_letter_code
_entity_poly.pdbx_strand_id
1 'polypeptide(L)'
;MIEATEKDNRERYVDWLSQKVSPAQLSELYMSYEVIDEFCIKTKVLKQSLLKTTDIDIIKMAQKTVEQNKLFRYQHKREISKICSAMRYYITYIKENISAKSENKSSMGIGLETISKTELPIPETEIKKNTANVVAAHLIEDENADNPQAIKELSFSEISDLAYTKPIYASYFGDEIQGFSSWKQLYIKVFKKLYDDYADVIPLNKSFNTVNGRMDFCTSEHYGLMVAPKEILNEKYLETNLSAIDIVRKIKSLLDICLVDEENLIIKYEKKADIHPSEELKSSKRIKNNANGEAFFNWLNNEQGMAIPTCRSYVSAVNTAEQYAIDNEFVNCRLYSDNYHEAKATADELFSNKFFMEYNDKQHNRFRAGINKLLLYISSSGNTIVTPTISINIEPFTEILIEKFSKGYRINSPLELRKFKKYWEKYHDSMIDMDDDNITKCIQQCGIIHEEKVYIPEKILDEDTRMKLFSFINDNFQSGKTVIYYEALFKEFSDDFLDHCMYNASMLKAYLTYMNDGNYYIGKNFISKDANVSTTLYDEIKNCLVQQTSPMEDSEMFSILSHIPEQKIKTVLNQYGEFISNSRGEHFHISAVTLSYDELEDIATIIQHSIDEKRFISGNELIDIIKKKYPYIIEQNTLISDKGLRDAIGFKLRSRFSFKGNIISSKGQALSMMEVFADFCKHKDSFTLDELKILKQELDTVIYFEAVYDNSLRINKNEFVTKFHASFNLAKTDEAIDRFCIGDYIAIGEIKQFGLFPDAGFNWNSFLLEHYVAKYSPNYKLVHSSYNEGVCVGAIVKKISDIDTLDELVIDVLAKNGLPLQKETALQYLCDKGYLARRSYSGIEQLLIKAKELRNQKGF
;
A
#
# COMPACT_ATOMS: atom_id res chain seq x y z
N MET A 1 2.24 -23.17 53.84
CA MET A 1 1.71 -23.32 52.48
C MET A 1 2.34 -22.20 51.66
N ILE A 2 2.93 -22.54 50.50
CA ILE A 2 3.53 -21.54 49.60
C ILE A 2 2.42 -21.10 48.65
N GLU A 3 1.97 -19.86 48.75
CA GLU A 3 1.08 -19.28 47.75
C GLU A 3 1.89 -19.06 46.47
N ALA A 4 1.49 -19.74 45.39
CA ALA A 4 2.13 -19.58 44.10
C ALA A 4 1.71 -18.24 43.49
N THR A 5 2.61 -17.25 43.51
CA THR A 5 2.43 -15.98 42.81
C THR A 5 2.25 -16.22 41.31
N GLU A 6 1.13 -15.76 40.77
CA GLU A 6 0.79 -15.89 39.35
C GLU A 6 1.77 -15.08 38.49
N LYS A 7 2.63 -15.75 37.70
CA LYS A 7 3.69 -15.10 36.90
C LYS A 7 3.14 -14.02 35.97
N ASP A 8 3.84 -12.89 35.82
CA ASP A 8 3.46 -11.86 34.84
C ASP A 8 3.50 -12.45 33.41
N ASN A 9 2.69 -11.91 32.50
CA ASN A 9 2.71 -12.34 31.09
C ASN A 9 4.08 -12.09 30.44
N ARG A 10 4.77 -11.02 30.85
CA ARG A 10 6.16 -10.75 30.45
C ARG A 10 7.09 -11.89 30.87
N GLU A 11 6.99 -12.37 32.11
CA GLU A 11 7.85 -13.47 32.61
C GLU A 11 7.56 -14.77 31.87
N ARG A 12 6.28 -15.11 31.69
CA ARG A 12 5.86 -16.28 30.89
C ARG A 12 6.35 -16.20 29.45
N TYR A 13 6.31 -15.03 28.83
CA TYR A 13 6.84 -14.83 27.49
C TYR A 13 8.36 -15.02 27.42
N VAL A 14 9.09 -14.52 28.42
CA VAL A 14 10.55 -14.58 28.45
C VAL A 14 11.04 -15.99 28.72
N ASP A 15 10.37 -16.73 29.60
CA ASP A 15 10.58 -18.17 29.78
C ASP A 15 10.36 -18.91 28.46
N TRP A 16 9.26 -18.64 27.74
CA TRP A 16 8.96 -19.22 26.42
C TRP A 16 10.02 -18.87 25.36
N LEU A 17 10.42 -17.60 25.27
CA LEU A 17 11.36 -17.11 24.26
C LEU A 17 12.78 -17.66 24.51
N SER A 18 13.20 -17.76 25.77
CA SER A 18 14.51 -18.31 26.14
C SER A 18 14.73 -19.77 25.71
N GLN A 19 13.65 -20.52 25.47
CA GLN A 19 13.70 -21.89 24.94
C GLN A 19 13.78 -21.94 23.41
N LYS A 20 13.62 -20.81 22.71
CA LYS A 20 13.55 -20.71 21.24
C LYS A 20 14.73 -19.96 20.62
N VAL A 21 15.47 -19.15 21.39
CA VAL A 21 16.61 -18.34 20.90
C VAL A 21 17.81 -18.42 21.84
N SER A 22 19.01 -18.13 21.33
CA SER A 22 20.22 -18.08 22.17
C SER A 22 20.23 -16.85 23.11
N PRO A 23 21.00 -16.86 24.22
CA PRO A 23 21.07 -15.72 25.14
C PRO A 23 21.47 -14.39 24.49
N ALA A 24 22.35 -14.41 23.48
CA ALA A 24 22.74 -13.22 22.74
C ALA A 24 21.58 -12.64 21.90
N GLN A 25 20.83 -13.52 21.23
CA GLN A 25 19.62 -13.14 20.48
C GLN A 25 18.49 -12.68 21.41
N LEU A 26 18.40 -13.23 22.63
CA LEU A 26 17.42 -12.82 23.63
C LEU A 26 17.64 -11.36 24.04
N SER A 27 18.88 -10.97 24.36
CA SER A 27 19.23 -9.56 24.64
C SER A 27 18.98 -8.64 23.45
N GLU A 28 19.27 -9.08 22.22
CA GLU A 28 19.04 -8.29 21.00
C GLU A 28 17.55 -8.07 20.68
N LEU A 29 16.70 -9.07 20.94
CA LEU A 29 15.25 -8.95 20.82
C LEU A 29 14.65 -8.05 21.91
N TYR A 30 15.22 -8.05 23.13
CA TYR A 30 14.79 -7.14 24.19
C TYR A 30 14.91 -5.65 23.80
N MET A 31 16.05 -5.25 23.24
CA MET A 31 16.22 -3.88 22.72
C MET A 31 15.18 -3.55 21.64
N SER A 32 14.79 -4.55 20.83
CA SER A 32 13.78 -4.38 19.79
C SER A 32 12.37 -4.15 20.37
N TYR A 33 12.00 -4.78 21.49
CA TYR A 33 10.74 -4.51 22.19
C TYR A 33 10.68 -3.12 22.80
N GLU A 34 11.81 -2.57 23.24
CA GLU A 34 11.86 -1.19 23.71
C GLU A 34 11.66 -0.19 22.55
N VAL A 35 12.31 -0.38 21.42
CA VAL A 35 12.06 0.50 20.25
C VAL A 35 10.60 0.44 19.78
N ILE A 36 9.98 -0.75 19.83
CA ILE A 36 8.54 -0.94 19.57
C ILE A 36 7.69 -0.15 20.56
N ASP A 37 7.92 -0.34 21.86
CA ASP A 37 7.12 0.25 22.92
C ASP A 37 7.24 1.77 22.93
N GLU A 38 8.43 2.32 22.70
CA GLU A 38 8.64 3.78 22.73
C GLU A 38 7.81 4.44 21.63
N PHE A 39 7.86 3.86 20.42
CA PHE A 39 7.11 4.39 19.29
C PHE A 39 5.61 4.12 19.37
N CYS A 40 5.18 2.87 19.54
CA CYS A 40 3.76 2.52 19.53
C CYS A 40 2.99 3.11 20.70
N ILE A 41 3.64 3.31 21.86
CA ILE A 41 2.99 3.94 23.00
C ILE A 41 2.96 5.47 22.83
N LYS A 42 4.02 6.11 22.30
CA LYS A 42 4.03 7.54 21.92
C LYS A 42 3.00 7.89 20.85
N THR A 43 2.76 7.00 19.87
CA THR A 43 1.69 7.14 18.87
C THR A 43 0.32 6.66 19.38
N LYS A 44 0.17 6.33 20.67
CA LYS A 44 -1.08 5.92 21.34
C LYS A 44 -1.73 4.64 20.79
N VAL A 45 -0.97 3.80 20.09
CA VAL A 45 -1.40 2.49 19.58
C VAL A 45 -1.36 1.44 20.70
N LEU A 46 -0.33 1.51 21.55
CA LEU A 46 -0.24 0.73 22.77
C LEU A 46 -0.56 1.60 23.99
N LYS A 47 -1.29 1.03 24.96
CA LYS A 47 -1.58 1.68 26.27
C LYS A 47 -0.54 1.35 27.35
N GLN A 48 0.23 0.29 27.15
CA GLN A 48 1.31 -0.21 28.01
C GLN A 48 2.28 -1.06 27.17
N SER A 49 3.34 -1.62 27.77
CA SER A 49 4.30 -2.46 27.05
C SER A 49 3.59 -3.57 26.25
N LEU A 50 4.10 -3.84 25.04
CA LEU A 50 3.70 -4.94 24.18
C LEU A 50 3.69 -6.25 24.97
N LEU A 51 4.76 -6.50 25.76
CA LEU A 51 4.95 -7.74 26.53
C LEU A 51 3.97 -7.92 27.70
N LYS A 52 3.21 -6.88 28.06
CA LYS A 52 2.09 -6.94 29.01
C LYS A 52 0.72 -6.82 28.34
N THR A 53 0.68 -6.62 27.03
CA THR A 53 -0.55 -6.62 26.25
C THR A 53 -0.79 -8.04 25.78
N THR A 54 -1.91 -8.66 26.18
CA THR A 54 -2.31 -10.01 25.73
C THR A 54 -3.43 -9.97 24.68
N ASP A 55 -3.95 -8.78 24.40
CA ASP A 55 -4.95 -8.53 23.35
C ASP A 55 -4.28 -8.61 21.97
N ILE A 56 -4.62 -9.64 21.21
CA ILE A 56 -3.98 -9.95 19.93
C ILE A 56 -4.21 -8.87 18.86
N ASP A 57 -5.32 -8.14 18.91
CA ASP A 57 -5.64 -7.14 17.90
C ASP A 57 -4.93 -5.81 18.19
N ILE A 58 -4.76 -5.46 19.47
CA ILE A 58 -3.87 -4.36 19.89
C ILE A 58 -2.42 -4.66 19.50
N ILE A 59 -1.93 -5.91 19.68
CA ILE A 59 -0.57 -6.31 19.27
C ILE A 59 -0.39 -6.25 17.76
N LYS A 60 -1.36 -6.75 16.96
CA LYS A 60 -1.33 -6.62 15.49
C LYS A 60 -1.37 -5.17 15.04
N MET A 61 -2.12 -4.30 15.75
CA MET A 61 -2.14 -2.87 15.46
C MET A 61 -0.77 -2.23 15.72
N ALA A 62 -0.10 -2.61 16.81
CA ALA A 62 1.28 -2.21 17.09
C ALA A 62 2.24 -2.69 15.98
N GLN A 63 2.15 -3.96 15.56
CA GLN A 63 2.94 -4.50 14.44
C GLN A 63 2.73 -3.67 13.16
N LYS A 64 1.47 -3.44 12.77
CA LYS A 64 1.14 -2.65 11.58
C LYS A 64 1.72 -1.24 11.65
N THR A 65 1.75 -0.64 12.84
CA THR A 65 2.27 0.73 13.04
C THR A 65 3.79 0.80 12.87
N VAL A 66 4.57 -0.11 13.47
CA VAL A 66 6.03 -0.16 13.25
C VAL A 66 6.39 -0.57 11.82
N GLU A 67 5.57 -1.43 11.19
CA GLU A 67 5.84 -1.92 9.83
C GLU A 67 5.45 -0.95 8.71
N GLN A 68 4.54 0.01 8.95
CA GLN A 68 4.00 0.88 7.89
C GLN A 68 4.30 2.37 8.08
N ASN A 69 4.71 2.82 9.26
CA ASN A 69 5.01 4.24 9.48
C ASN A 69 6.33 4.65 8.79
N LYS A 70 6.24 5.59 7.83
CA LYS A 70 7.39 6.05 7.03
C LYS A 70 8.51 6.69 7.87
N LEU A 71 8.18 7.45 8.92
CA LEU A 71 9.15 8.12 9.77
C LEU A 71 9.91 7.11 10.64
N PHE A 72 9.20 6.19 11.28
CA PHE A 72 9.79 5.12 12.08
C PHE A 72 10.69 4.20 11.25
N ARG A 73 10.23 3.76 10.07
CA ARG A 73 11.04 2.95 9.15
C ARG A 73 12.30 3.66 8.65
N TYR A 74 12.27 4.99 8.53
CA TYR A 74 13.43 5.79 8.17
C TYR A 74 14.42 5.90 9.33
N GLN A 75 13.94 6.20 10.54
CA GLN A 75 14.75 6.32 11.76
C GLN A 75 15.42 4.99 12.14
N HIS A 76 14.70 3.87 12.05
CA HIS A 76 15.17 2.54 12.46
C HIS A 76 15.60 1.65 11.27
N LYS A 77 15.99 2.24 10.12
CA LYS A 77 16.28 1.54 8.86
C LYS A 77 17.28 0.38 9.00
N ARG A 78 18.25 0.46 9.92
CA ARG A 78 19.29 -0.57 10.15
C ARG A 78 18.83 -1.76 11.01
N GLU A 79 17.75 -1.60 11.77
CA GLU A 79 17.27 -2.58 12.76
C GLU A 79 15.82 -3.02 12.57
N ILE A 80 15.11 -2.43 11.59
CA ILE A 80 13.71 -2.73 11.26
C ILE A 80 13.43 -4.24 11.07
N SER A 81 14.38 -5.01 10.52
CA SER A 81 14.25 -6.47 10.38
C SER A 81 14.18 -7.19 11.73
N LYS A 82 14.94 -6.71 12.73
CA LYS A 82 14.96 -7.24 14.10
C LYS A 82 13.68 -6.88 14.84
N ILE A 83 13.21 -5.65 14.69
CA ILE A 83 11.91 -5.16 15.18
C ILE A 83 10.75 -6.00 14.64
N CYS A 84 10.72 -6.27 13.33
CA CYS A 84 9.74 -7.19 12.72
C CYS A 84 9.90 -8.64 13.19
N SER A 85 11.10 -9.09 13.55
CA SER A 85 11.30 -10.41 14.17
C SER A 85 10.75 -10.47 15.59
N ALA A 86 10.96 -9.42 16.38
CA ALA A 86 10.45 -9.29 17.74
C ALA A 86 8.91 -9.30 17.76
N MET A 87 8.25 -8.51 16.90
CA MET A 87 6.79 -8.54 16.75
C MET A 87 6.27 -9.95 16.44
N ARG A 88 6.90 -10.67 15.49
CA ARG A 88 6.50 -12.02 15.12
C ARG A 88 6.61 -13.01 16.28
N TYR A 89 7.74 -13.03 17.00
CA TYR A 89 7.89 -13.92 18.16
C TYR A 89 6.83 -13.69 19.25
N TYR A 90 6.45 -12.44 19.50
CA TYR A 90 5.45 -12.14 20.53
C TYR A 90 4.02 -12.48 20.09
N ILE A 91 3.68 -12.23 18.82
CA ILE A 91 2.39 -12.65 18.25
C ILE A 91 2.23 -14.18 18.26
N THR A 92 3.29 -14.93 17.95
CA THR A 92 3.27 -16.40 18.02
C THR A 92 2.97 -16.89 19.44
N TYR A 93 3.68 -16.38 20.45
CA TYR A 93 3.41 -16.72 21.85
C TYR A 93 1.97 -16.42 22.30
N ILE A 94 1.41 -15.26 21.90
CA ILE A 94 0.03 -14.92 22.26
C ILE A 94 -0.98 -15.83 21.57
N LYS A 95 -0.74 -16.22 20.31
CA LYS A 95 -1.58 -17.23 19.61
C LYS A 95 -1.56 -18.58 20.34
N GLU A 96 -0.37 -19.10 20.67
CA GLU A 96 -0.22 -20.37 21.39
C GLU A 96 -0.98 -20.36 22.75
N ASN A 97 -0.95 -19.23 23.48
CA ASN A 97 -1.69 -19.08 24.74
C ASN A 97 -3.20 -18.87 24.60
N ILE A 98 -3.69 -18.42 23.45
CA ILE A 98 -5.13 -18.29 23.17
C ILE A 98 -5.71 -19.67 22.82
N SER A 99 -5.04 -20.43 21.96
CA SER A 99 -5.43 -21.80 21.59
C SER A 99 -5.52 -22.74 22.81
N ALA A 100 -4.59 -22.61 23.76
CA ALA A 100 -4.62 -23.36 25.02
C ALA A 100 -5.79 -23.01 25.97
N LYS A 101 -6.53 -21.93 25.71
CA LYS A 101 -7.71 -21.52 26.50
C LYS A 101 -9.05 -21.92 25.88
N SER A 102 -9.10 -22.15 24.57
CA SER A 102 -10.33 -22.51 23.84
C SER A 102 -10.80 -23.95 24.09
N GLU A 103 -9.91 -24.88 24.44
CA GLU A 103 -10.28 -26.29 24.69
C GLU A 103 -11.17 -26.52 25.94
N ASN A 104 -11.33 -25.50 26.79
CA ASN A 104 -12.09 -25.60 28.05
C ASN A 104 -13.52 -25.01 28.00
N LYS A 105 -14.05 -24.63 26.83
CA LYS A 105 -15.40 -24.03 26.70
C LYS A 105 -16.15 -24.43 25.42
N SER A 106 -16.65 -25.66 25.35
CA SER A 106 -17.64 -26.07 24.34
C SER A 106 -18.63 -27.12 24.86
N SER A 107 -19.79 -26.64 25.34
CA SER A 107 -20.98 -27.47 25.60
C SER A 107 -22.26 -26.63 25.49
N MET A 108 -23.25 -27.11 24.72
CA MET A 108 -24.48 -26.42 24.26
C MET A 108 -24.26 -25.19 23.34
N GLY A 109 -25.02 -24.99 22.25
CA GLY A 109 -25.99 -25.88 21.59
C GLY A 109 -27.03 -25.16 20.68
N ILE A 110 -26.88 -25.32 19.36
CA ILE A 110 -27.89 -25.45 18.26
C ILE A 110 -29.15 -24.53 18.24
N GLY A 111 -29.46 -23.97 17.05
CA GLY A 111 -30.84 -23.61 16.66
C GLY A 111 -30.99 -22.77 15.36
N LEU A 112 -31.35 -23.39 14.23
CA LEU A 112 -31.88 -22.71 13.02
C LEU A 112 -33.42 -22.81 12.99
N GLU A 113 -34.10 -21.91 12.27
CA GLU A 113 -35.26 -22.27 11.44
C GLU A 113 -35.58 -21.24 10.33
N THR A 114 -36.44 -21.62 9.37
CA THR A 114 -36.66 -21.00 8.04
C THR A 114 -38.17 -20.88 7.72
N ILE A 115 -38.62 -19.87 6.92
CA ILE A 115 -39.84 -19.86 6.03
C ILE A 115 -40.10 -18.40 5.50
N SER A 116 -40.87 -18.12 4.42
CA SER A 116 -40.81 -18.58 3.01
C SER A 116 -41.94 -17.95 2.14
N LYS A 117 -41.56 -17.24 1.05
CA LYS A 117 -42.33 -16.94 -0.21
C LYS A 117 -43.77 -16.36 -0.19
N THR A 118 -44.02 -15.31 -0.99
CA THR A 118 -45.10 -15.28 -2.01
C THR A 118 -44.82 -14.27 -3.14
N GLU A 119 -45.62 -14.26 -4.22
CA GLU A 119 -45.26 -13.78 -5.58
C GLU A 119 -46.11 -12.58 -6.09
N LEU A 120 -45.56 -11.80 -7.06
CA LEU A 120 -46.12 -11.26 -8.33
C LEU A 120 -47.51 -10.54 -8.37
N PRO A 121 -47.81 -9.60 -9.32
CA PRO A 121 -47.43 -9.64 -10.75
C PRO A 121 -47.15 -8.30 -11.51
N ILE A 122 -46.86 -8.47 -12.81
CA ILE A 122 -46.62 -7.49 -13.90
C ILE A 122 -47.97 -7.03 -14.55
N PRO A 123 -48.08 -5.98 -15.42
CA PRO A 123 -47.58 -6.01 -16.82
C PRO A 123 -47.17 -4.68 -17.52
N GLU A 124 -46.32 -4.82 -18.56
CA GLU A 124 -46.32 -4.21 -19.93
C GLU A 124 -46.66 -2.70 -20.17
N THR A 125 -45.93 -1.96 -21.02
CA THR A 125 -46.07 -2.01 -22.51
C THR A 125 -44.98 -1.18 -23.28
N GLU A 126 -45.05 -1.19 -24.63
CA GLU A 126 -43.95 -0.99 -25.60
C GLU A 126 -43.78 0.39 -26.32
N ILE A 127 -42.53 0.70 -26.71
CA ILE A 127 -42.03 1.18 -28.04
C ILE A 127 -42.77 2.33 -28.80
N LYS A 128 -42.09 3.48 -29.06
CA LYS A 128 -41.58 3.92 -30.41
C LYS A 128 -40.77 5.25 -30.43
N LYS A 129 -40.11 5.51 -31.57
CA LYS A 129 -39.14 6.59 -31.90
C LYS A 129 -39.79 7.89 -32.41
N ASN A 130 -39.11 9.06 -32.28
CA ASN A 130 -38.50 9.81 -33.41
C ASN A 130 -37.89 11.21 -33.07
N THR A 131 -36.76 11.50 -33.72
CA THR A 131 -36.14 12.79 -34.22
C THR A 131 -36.82 14.16 -33.94
N ALA A 132 -36.12 15.29 -33.73
CA ALA A 132 -35.27 15.97 -34.75
C ALA A 132 -34.38 17.16 -34.26
N ASN A 133 -33.50 17.62 -35.17
CA ASN A 133 -32.42 18.63 -35.12
C ASN A 133 -32.72 20.08 -34.64
N VAL A 134 -31.63 20.81 -34.29
CA VAL A 134 -31.34 22.20 -34.75
C VAL A 134 -29.84 22.30 -35.14
N VAL A 135 -29.47 23.20 -36.07
CA VAL A 135 -28.17 23.29 -36.79
C VAL A 135 -27.71 24.75 -36.98
N ALA A 136 -26.40 25.04 -36.92
CA ALA A 136 -25.61 26.05 -37.68
C ALA A 136 -24.16 26.12 -37.10
N ALA A 137 -23.03 25.97 -37.83
CA ALA A 137 -22.50 26.63 -39.04
C ALA A 137 -21.96 28.06 -38.76
N HIS A 138 -20.85 28.58 -39.32
CA HIS A 138 -19.97 28.19 -40.45
C HIS A 138 -18.59 28.92 -40.26
N LEU A 139 -17.44 28.52 -40.84
CA LEU A 139 -16.97 28.92 -42.19
C LEU A 139 -15.65 28.19 -42.57
N ILE A 140 -15.28 28.23 -43.86
CA ILE A 140 -14.15 27.55 -44.52
C ILE A 140 -13.28 28.59 -45.23
N GLU A 141 -11.96 28.36 -45.33
CA GLU A 141 -11.15 28.75 -46.50
C GLU A 141 -10.21 27.60 -46.91
N ASP A 142 -10.11 27.35 -48.21
CA ASP A 142 -9.20 26.39 -48.86
C ASP A 142 -7.94 27.11 -49.37
N GLU A 143 -6.78 26.44 -49.41
CA GLU A 143 -6.05 26.28 -50.69
C GLU A 143 -4.92 25.22 -50.64
N ASN A 144 -4.53 24.76 -51.85
CA ASN A 144 -3.79 23.53 -52.11
C ASN A 144 -2.25 23.67 -52.04
N ALA A 145 -1.56 22.60 -51.63
CA ALA A 145 -0.33 22.13 -52.29
C ALA A 145 0.13 20.75 -51.74
N ASP A 146 -0.18 19.66 -52.45
CA ASP A 146 0.42 18.36 -52.19
C ASP A 146 1.88 18.35 -52.69
N ASN A 147 2.83 18.39 -51.76
CA ASN A 147 4.25 18.17 -52.03
C ASN A 147 4.70 16.86 -51.35
N PRO A 148 5.14 15.81 -52.08
CA PRO A 148 5.38 14.47 -51.52
C PRO A 148 6.47 14.35 -50.43
N GLN A 149 7.15 15.45 -50.09
CA GLN A 149 8.21 15.52 -49.08
C GLN A 149 8.16 16.83 -48.26
N ALA A 150 6.94 17.28 -47.90
CA ALA A 150 6.76 18.40 -47.00
C ALA A 150 7.33 18.13 -45.59
N ILE A 151 8.54 18.64 -45.34
CA ILE A 151 9.14 18.72 -44.00
C ILE A 151 8.26 19.64 -43.15
N LYS A 152 7.74 19.13 -42.03
CA LYS A 152 6.90 19.89 -41.09
C LYS A 152 7.68 20.19 -39.82
N GLU A 153 7.52 21.40 -39.32
CA GLU A 153 7.97 21.78 -37.97
C GLU A 153 6.88 21.40 -36.95
N LEU A 154 7.32 21.01 -35.75
CA LEU A 154 6.45 20.50 -34.70
C LEU A 154 5.93 21.65 -33.83
N SER A 155 4.61 21.90 -33.86
CA SER A 155 3.96 22.76 -32.87
C SER A 155 3.61 21.96 -31.60
N PHE A 156 4.08 22.42 -30.45
CA PHE A 156 3.69 21.86 -29.15
C PHE A 156 2.32 22.37 -28.66
N SER A 157 1.79 23.43 -29.29
CA SER A 157 0.42 23.92 -29.04
C SER A 157 -0.64 23.08 -29.75
N GLU A 158 -0.33 22.51 -30.93
CA GLU A 158 -1.24 21.65 -31.71
C GLU A 158 -0.57 20.33 -32.13
N ILE A 159 -0.56 19.35 -31.21
CA ILE A 159 0.04 18.04 -31.46
C ILE A 159 -0.90 17.17 -32.32
N SER A 160 -0.72 17.26 -33.64
CA SER A 160 -1.45 16.48 -34.67
C SER A 160 -1.02 15.00 -34.75
N ASP A 161 -1.65 14.22 -35.64
CA ASP A 161 -1.31 12.81 -35.83
C ASP A 161 0.11 12.62 -36.41
N LEU A 162 0.95 11.91 -35.64
CA LEU A 162 2.33 11.57 -35.98
C LEU A 162 2.49 10.12 -36.47
N ALA A 163 1.39 9.40 -36.75
CA ALA A 163 1.45 8.09 -37.38
C ALA A 163 2.24 8.14 -38.70
N TYR A 164 3.04 7.09 -38.93
CA TYR A 164 3.90 6.94 -40.11
C TYR A 164 4.93 8.08 -40.35
N THR A 165 5.22 8.92 -39.36
CA THR A 165 6.27 9.97 -39.46
C THR A 165 7.64 9.49 -38.95
N LYS A 166 8.69 10.26 -39.26
CA LYS A 166 10.00 10.21 -38.58
C LYS A 166 10.55 11.64 -38.36
N PRO A 167 11.24 11.92 -37.25
CA PRO A 167 11.96 13.17 -37.09
C PRO A 167 13.22 13.18 -37.96
N ILE A 168 13.61 14.36 -38.45
CA ILE A 168 14.78 14.54 -39.32
C ILE A 168 15.73 15.66 -38.86
N TYR A 169 15.26 16.59 -38.03
CA TYR A 169 16.06 17.67 -37.46
C TYR A 169 15.52 18.04 -36.08
N ALA A 170 16.41 18.41 -35.16
CA ALA A 170 16.04 19.04 -33.90
C ALA A 170 17.19 19.91 -33.37
N SER A 171 16.86 21.02 -32.71
CA SER A 171 17.83 21.87 -32.03
C SER A 171 17.30 22.42 -30.72
N TYR A 172 18.21 22.62 -29.76
CA TYR A 172 17.91 23.05 -28.39
C TYR A 172 18.78 24.26 -28.03
N PHE A 173 18.17 25.40 -27.73
CA PHE A 173 18.87 26.71 -27.62
C PHE A 173 19.77 27.03 -28.84
N GLY A 174 19.40 26.55 -30.03
CA GLY A 174 20.18 26.69 -31.26
C GLY A 174 21.24 25.60 -31.49
N ASP A 175 21.61 24.81 -30.47
CA ASP A 175 22.49 23.64 -30.63
C ASP A 175 21.76 22.52 -31.38
N GLU A 176 22.30 22.07 -32.51
CA GLU A 176 21.73 20.96 -33.27
C GLU A 176 21.92 19.62 -32.55
N ILE A 177 20.83 18.88 -32.36
CA ILE A 177 20.82 17.56 -31.75
C ILE A 177 21.13 16.52 -32.83
N GLN A 178 22.26 15.81 -32.69
CA GLN A 178 22.75 14.88 -33.70
C GLN A 178 22.54 13.40 -33.38
N GLY A 179 22.37 12.59 -34.43
CA GLY A 179 22.36 11.12 -34.36
C GLY A 179 21.06 10.50 -33.87
N PHE A 180 19.95 10.78 -34.56
CA PHE A 180 18.68 10.06 -34.43
C PHE A 180 18.05 9.79 -35.80
N SER A 181 17.25 8.72 -35.91
CA SER A 181 16.44 8.38 -37.09
C SER A 181 14.99 7.97 -36.72
N SER A 182 14.62 8.12 -35.45
CA SER A 182 13.31 7.73 -34.91
C SER A 182 12.92 8.61 -33.72
N TRP A 183 11.61 8.75 -33.48
CA TRP A 183 11.06 9.50 -32.34
C TRP A 183 11.63 9.04 -30.99
N LYS A 184 11.84 7.73 -30.81
CA LYS A 184 12.45 7.15 -29.60
C LYS A 184 13.89 7.62 -29.38
N GLN A 185 14.69 7.69 -30.43
CA GLN A 185 16.08 8.18 -30.33
C GLN A 185 16.11 9.69 -30.09
N LEU A 186 15.24 10.45 -30.76
CA LEU A 186 15.09 11.89 -30.52
C LEU A 186 14.73 12.16 -29.05
N TYR A 187 13.75 11.43 -28.50
CA TYR A 187 13.31 11.58 -27.11
C TYR A 187 14.46 11.41 -26.11
N ILE A 188 15.26 10.34 -26.26
CA ILE A 188 16.44 10.08 -25.42
C ILE A 188 17.45 11.24 -25.49
N LYS A 189 17.64 11.82 -26.67
CA LYS A 189 18.61 12.90 -26.91
C LYS A 189 18.14 14.24 -26.32
N VAL A 190 16.87 14.60 -26.54
CA VAL A 190 16.22 15.78 -25.95
C VAL A 190 16.20 15.68 -24.43
N PHE A 191 15.82 14.50 -23.89
CA PHE A 191 15.84 14.27 -22.44
C PHE A 191 17.24 14.43 -21.85
N LYS A 192 18.30 13.95 -22.52
CA LYS A 192 19.68 14.16 -22.06
C LYS A 192 20.05 15.64 -21.98
N LYS A 193 19.79 16.42 -23.02
CA LYS A 193 20.03 17.88 -23.02
C LYS A 193 19.30 18.58 -21.87
N LEU A 194 18.00 18.34 -21.70
CA LEU A 194 17.23 18.88 -20.57
C LEU A 194 17.76 18.38 -19.21
N TYR A 195 18.23 17.13 -19.12
CA TYR A 195 18.75 16.58 -17.86
C TYR A 195 20.13 17.13 -17.48
N ASP A 196 20.99 17.39 -18.46
CA ASP A 196 22.32 17.97 -18.23
C ASP A 196 22.21 19.40 -17.65
N ASP A 197 21.20 20.17 -18.07
CA ASP A 197 20.97 21.55 -17.62
C ASP A 197 19.99 21.70 -16.42
N TYR A 198 19.02 20.79 -16.26
CA TYR A 198 17.89 20.91 -15.30
C TYR A 198 17.70 19.67 -14.38
N ALA A 199 18.78 18.94 -14.08
CA ALA A 199 18.76 17.68 -13.32
C ALA A 199 17.94 17.70 -12.01
N ASP A 200 17.94 18.82 -11.29
CA ASP A 200 17.35 18.95 -9.94
C ASP A 200 15.81 19.11 -9.93
N VAL A 201 15.22 19.60 -11.04
CA VAL A 201 13.76 19.82 -11.14
C VAL A 201 13.03 18.67 -11.83
N ILE A 202 13.73 17.84 -12.61
CA ILE A 202 13.15 16.68 -13.31
C ILE A 202 12.75 15.60 -12.29
N PRO A 203 11.46 15.21 -12.21
CA PRO A 203 10.95 14.39 -11.12
C PRO A 203 11.39 12.93 -11.24
N LEU A 204 12.13 12.46 -10.23
CA LEU A 204 12.62 11.08 -10.14
C LEU A 204 11.57 10.13 -9.54
N ASN A 205 11.48 8.92 -10.09
CA ASN A 205 10.53 7.86 -9.73
C ASN A 205 9.05 8.31 -9.84
N LYS A 206 8.74 9.13 -10.86
CA LYS A 206 7.39 9.68 -11.13
C LYS A 206 7.12 9.78 -12.64
N SER A 207 5.87 10.05 -13.01
CA SER A 207 5.51 10.45 -14.38
C SER A 207 5.72 11.95 -14.57
N PHE A 208 5.99 12.37 -15.81
CA PHE A 208 6.13 13.78 -16.19
C PHE A 208 4.80 14.51 -16.40
N ASN A 209 3.72 13.79 -16.74
CA ASN A 209 2.46 14.41 -17.20
C ASN A 209 1.24 14.10 -16.33
N THR A 210 1.38 13.25 -15.31
CA THR A 210 0.26 12.80 -14.46
C THR A 210 0.73 12.44 -13.04
N VAL A 211 0.03 12.94 -12.00
CA VAL A 211 0.43 12.72 -10.59
C VAL A 211 0.44 11.24 -10.18
N ASN A 212 -0.40 10.41 -10.82
CA ASN A 212 -0.51 8.96 -10.58
C ASN A 212 -0.14 8.11 -11.83
N GLY A 213 0.61 8.66 -12.78
CA GLY A 213 1.05 7.94 -13.98
C GLY A 213 2.11 6.87 -13.73
N ARG A 214 2.35 6.01 -14.73
CA ARG A 214 3.53 5.14 -14.75
C ARG A 214 4.80 6.00 -14.76
N MET A 215 5.83 5.57 -14.04
CA MET A 215 7.08 6.33 -13.93
C MET A 215 7.74 6.49 -15.29
N ASP A 216 8.09 7.72 -15.64
CA ASP A 216 8.76 8.05 -16.90
C ASP A 216 10.28 8.06 -16.73
N PHE A 217 10.79 8.42 -15.55
CA PHE A 217 12.21 8.43 -15.20
C PHE A 217 12.43 7.93 -13.77
N CYS A 218 13.39 7.02 -13.57
CA CYS A 218 13.58 6.33 -12.29
C CYS A 218 15.01 5.81 -12.05
N THR A 219 15.27 5.32 -10.84
CA THR A 219 16.54 4.69 -10.42
C THR A 219 16.60 3.19 -10.73
N SER A 220 17.79 2.59 -10.59
CA SER A 220 18.07 1.15 -10.65
C SER A 220 17.21 0.30 -9.69
N GLU A 221 16.71 0.86 -8.59
CA GLU A 221 15.75 0.19 -7.70
C GLU A 221 14.34 0.03 -8.33
N HIS A 222 14.01 0.81 -9.37
CA HIS A 222 12.64 1.01 -9.86
C HIS A 222 12.43 0.70 -11.35
N TYR A 223 13.50 0.55 -12.15
CA TYR A 223 13.40 0.36 -13.61
C TYR A 223 12.62 -0.89 -14.04
N GLY A 224 12.57 -1.94 -13.20
CA GLY A 224 11.76 -3.14 -13.43
C GLY A 224 10.24 -2.92 -13.42
N LEU A 225 9.77 -1.69 -13.16
CA LEU A 225 8.37 -1.27 -13.27
C LEU A 225 8.05 -0.55 -14.59
N MET A 226 9.06 -0.31 -15.45
CA MET A 226 8.91 0.22 -16.80
C MET A 226 8.75 -0.92 -17.83
N VAL A 227 8.13 -0.62 -18.97
CA VAL A 227 7.88 -1.56 -20.07
C VAL A 227 9.08 -1.65 -21.02
N ALA A 228 9.71 -0.53 -21.37
CA ALA A 228 10.99 -0.50 -22.08
C ALA A 228 11.94 0.54 -21.46
N PRO A 229 12.45 0.28 -20.24
CA PRO A 229 13.45 1.14 -19.62
C PRO A 229 14.71 1.22 -20.50
N LYS A 230 15.17 2.45 -20.76
CA LYS A 230 16.45 2.71 -21.40
C LYS A 230 17.33 3.48 -20.42
N GLU A 231 18.50 2.93 -20.11
CA GLU A 231 19.49 3.62 -19.29
C GLU A 231 19.99 4.89 -20.01
N ILE A 232 20.03 5.99 -19.28
CA ILE A 232 20.40 7.31 -19.79
C ILE A 232 21.76 7.74 -19.23
N LEU A 233 21.92 7.71 -17.91
CA LEU A 233 23.07 8.16 -17.13
C LEU A 233 23.11 7.37 -15.81
N ASN A 234 24.27 6.87 -15.38
CA ASN A 234 24.57 6.19 -14.10
C ASN A 234 23.34 5.68 -13.33
N GLU A 235 22.88 4.45 -13.64
CA GLU A 235 21.77 3.79 -12.93
C GLU A 235 20.41 4.52 -12.97
N LYS A 236 20.21 5.46 -13.90
CA LYS A 236 18.92 6.13 -14.15
C LYS A 236 18.34 5.75 -15.51
N TYR A 237 17.06 5.38 -15.51
CA TYR A 237 16.35 4.78 -16.62
C TYR A 237 15.13 5.62 -17.02
N LEU A 238 14.91 5.75 -18.33
CA LEU A 238 13.79 6.46 -18.96
C LEU A 238 12.87 5.45 -19.66
N GLU A 239 11.55 5.58 -19.53
CA GLU A 239 10.58 4.78 -20.29
C GLU A 239 10.64 5.13 -21.78
N THR A 240 10.62 4.12 -22.66
CA THR A 240 10.72 4.32 -24.10
C THR A 240 9.73 3.48 -24.92
N ASN A 241 8.78 2.78 -24.28
CA ASN A 241 7.66 2.12 -24.94
C ASN A 241 6.50 3.11 -25.12
N LEU A 242 6.68 4.06 -26.03
CA LEU A 242 5.78 5.20 -26.24
C LEU A 242 5.49 5.38 -27.73
N SER A 243 4.27 5.85 -28.04
CA SER A 243 3.93 6.29 -29.40
C SER A 243 4.65 7.60 -29.76
N ALA A 244 4.72 7.96 -31.04
CA ALA A 244 5.30 9.23 -31.47
C ALA A 244 4.59 10.45 -30.84
N ILE A 245 3.26 10.39 -30.73
CA ILE A 245 2.46 11.45 -30.10
C ILE A 245 2.66 11.52 -28.59
N ASP A 246 2.82 10.40 -27.89
CA ASP A 246 3.09 10.39 -26.45
C ASP A 246 4.52 10.82 -26.11
N ILE A 247 5.48 10.55 -27.00
CA ILE A 247 6.83 11.10 -26.93
C ILE A 247 6.78 12.63 -26.97
N VAL A 248 6.10 13.22 -27.95
CA VAL A 248 5.99 14.68 -28.06
C VAL A 248 5.28 15.30 -26.85
N ARG A 249 4.19 14.68 -26.37
CA ARG A 249 3.50 15.11 -25.14
C ARG A 249 4.43 15.10 -23.92
N LYS A 250 5.29 14.09 -23.77
CA LYS A 250 6.25 14.02 -22.65
C LYS A 250 7.41 15.02 -22.81
N ILE A 251 7.84 15.31 -24.04
CA ILE A 251 8.79 16.40 -24.31
C ILE A 251 8.18 17.73 -23.87
N LYS A 252 6.92 18.03 -24.25
CA LYS A 252 6.21 19.25 -23.78
C LYS A 252 6.17 19.32 -22.25
N SER A 253 5.72 18.27 -21.57
CA SER A 253 5.70 18.25 -20.10
C SER A 253 7.08 18.40 -19.45
N LEU A 254 8.15 17.97 -20.12
CA LEU A 254 9.52 18.20 -19.65
C LEU A 254 9.96 19.66 -19.83
N LEU A 255 9.57 20.31 -20.93
CA LEU A 255 9.78 21.75 -21.11
C LEU A 255 9.01 22.54 -20.03
N ASP A 256 7.76 22.19 -19.77
CA ASP A 256 6.93 22.78 -18.70
C ASP A 256 7.59 22.62 -17.31
N ILE A 257 8.12 21.42 -17.01
CA ILE A 257 8.82 21.12 -15.73
C ILE A 257 10.14 21.90 -15.60
N CYS A 258 10.88 22.05 -16.70
CA CYS A 258 12.18 22.74 -16.71
C CYS A 258 12.04 24.26 -16.87
N LEU A 259 10.81 24.77 -17.05
CA LEU A 259 10.52 26.17 -17.36
C LEU A 259 11.27 26.69 -18.60
N VAL A 260 11.30 25.87 -19.66
CA VAL A 260 11.91 26.21 -20.95
C VAL A 260 10.83 26.54 -21.96
N ASP A 261 10.84 27.75 -22.51
CA ASP A 261 9.86 28.17 -23.51
C ASP A 261 9.94 27.32 -24.79
N GLU A 262 8.78 27.02 -25.40
CA GLU A 262 8.65 26.09 -26.53
C GLU A 262 9.53 26.46 -27.75
N GLU A 263 9.80 27.75 -27.94
CA GLU A 263 10.68 28.27 -29.01
C GLU A 263 12.14 27.80 -28.90
N ASN A 264 12.59 27.39 -27.72
CA ASN A 264 13.96 26.94 -27.48
C ASN A 264 14.18 25.46 -27.84
N LEU A 265 13.14 24.72 -28.28
CA LEU A 265 13.27 23.35 -28.80
C LEU A 265 12.56 23.20 -30.14
N ILE A 266 13.31 23.33 -31.23
CA ILE A 266 12.81 23.14 -32.59
C ILE A 266 12.89 21.65 -32.94
N ILE A 267 11.83 21.06 -33.49
CA ILE A 267 11.80 19.69 -34.03
C ILE A 267 11.14 19.70 -35.41
N LYS A 268 11.75 19.04 -36.40
CA LYS A 268 11.19 18.86 -37.75
C LYS A 268 11.09 17.40 -38.13
N TYR A 269 10.04 17.04 -38.86
CA TYR A 269 9.70 15.66 -39.22
C TYR A 269 9.13 15.57 -40.64
N GLU A 270 9.15 14.37 -41.22
CA GLU A 270 8.50 14.06 -42.49
C GLU A 270 7.62 12.81 -42.37
N LYS A 271 6.60 12.70 -43.23
CA LYS A 271 5.85 11.45 -43.42
C LYS A 271 6.73 10.44 -44.18
N LYS A 272 6.66 9.17 -43.81
CA LYS A 272 7.18 8.08 -44.65
C LYS A 272 6.28 7.97 -45.89
N ALA A 273 6.88 7.87 -47.07
CA ALA A 273 6.13 7.69 -48.30
C ALA A 273 5.35 6.36 -48.28
N ASP A 274 4.09 6.41 -48.68
CA ASP A 274 3.24 5.23 -48.77
C ASP A 274 3.70 4.31 -49.92
N ILE A 275 4.13 3.09 -49.56
CA ILE A 275 4.10 1.96 -50.49
C ILE A 275 2.67 1.41 -50.45
N HIS A 276 1.77 2.05 -51.20
CA HIS A 276 0.39 1.58 -51.32
C HIS A 276 0.33 0.22 -52.05
N PRO A 277 -0.44 -0.76 -51.53
CA PRO A 277 -0.64 -2.03 -52.22
C PRO A 277 -1.63 -1.85 -53.39
N SER A 278 -1.19 -2.14 -54.61
CA SER A 278 -2.05 -2.15 -55.79
C SER A 278 -2.74 -3.51 -55.97
N GLU A 279 -4.06 -3.51 -55.93
CA GLU A 279 -4.88 -4.65 -56.33
C GLU A 279 -4.98 -4.73 -57.86
N GLU A 280 -4.23 -5.63 -58.50
CA GLU A 280 -4.76 -6.47 -59.59
C GLU A 280 -3.78 -7.57 -60.02
N LEU A 281 -3.70 -8.64 -59.23
CA LEU A 281 -3.52 -10.00 -59.75
C LEU A 281 -3.90 -11.03 -58.67
N LYS A 282 -5.13 -11.53 -58.78
CA LYS A 282 -5.48 -12.79 -58.13
C LYS A 282 -4.57 -13.88 -58.72
N SER A 283 -3.92 -14.63 -57.82
CA SER A 283 -2.96 -15.71 -58.05
C SER A 283 -1.49 -15.31 -58.25
N SER A 284 -0.67 -15.95 -57.41
CA SER A 284 0.81 -16.02 -57.39
C SER A 284 1.57 -14.87 -56.71
N LYS A 285 2.18 -15.06 -55.53
CA LYS A 285 2.12 -16.17 -54.55
C LYS A 285 2.16 -15.57 -53.14
N ARG A 286 1.34 -16.08 -52.22
CA ARG A 286 1.70 -16.08 -50.78
C ARG A 286 3.15 -16.59 -50.70
N ILE A 287 4.02 -16.01 -49.86
CA ILE A 287 5.15 -16.81 -49.38
C ILE A 287 4.51 -18.09 -48.84
N LYS A 288 4.93 -19.21 -49.42
CA LYS A 288 4.11 -20.42 -49.52
C LYS A 288 3.64 -20.80 -48.11
N ASN A 289 2.55 -21.56 -48.06
CA ASN A 289 2.45 -22.54 -46.98
C ASN A 289 3.78 -23.32 -47.02
N ASN A 290 4.69 -23.07 -46.07
CA ASN A 290 5.74 -24.03 -45.77
C ASN A 290 4.95 -25.31 -45.50
N ALA A 291 5.23 -26.39 -46.25
CA ALA A 291 4.47 -27.62 -46.13
C ALA A 291 4.41 -28.06 -44.66
N ASN A 292 5.54 -27.86 -43.97
CA ASN A 292 5.76 -28.12 -42.57
C ASN A 292 5.00 -27.15 -41.63
N GLY A 293 4.71 -25.90 -42.03
CA GLY A 293 3.96 -24.93 -41.23
C GLY A 293 2.44 -25.13 -41.28
N GLU A 294 1.90 -25.50 -42.44
CA GLU A 294 0.47 -25.87 -42.57
C GLU A 294 0.22 -27.29 -42.02
N ALA A 295 1.14 -28.23 -42.22
CA ALA A 295 1.05 -29.55 -41.60
C ALA A 295 1.21 -29.48 -40.07
N PHE A 296 2.13 -28.65 -39.54
CA PHE A 296 2.22 -28.36 -38.11
C PHE A 296 0.96 -27.70 -37.57
N PHE A 297 0.36 -26.75 -38.29
CA PHE A 297 -0.93 -26.16 -37.91
C PHE A 297 -2.04 -27.22 -37.79
N ASN A 298 -2.16 -28.09 -38.79
CA ASN A 298 -3.16 -29.15 -38.84
C ASN A 298 -2.93 -30.19 -37.73
N TRP A 299 -1.68 -30.54 -37.45
CA TRP A 299 -1.29 -31.42 -36.34
C TRP A 299 -1.67 -30.83 -34.97
N LEU A 300 -1.35 -29.55 -34.73
CA LEU A 300 -1.75 -28.84 -33.50
C LEU A 300 -3.27 -28.82 -33.30
N ASN A 301 -4.02 -28.59 -34.37
CA ASN A 301 -5.48 -28.48 -34.30
C ASN A 301 -6.19 -29.84 -34.19
N ASN A 302 -5.74 -30.84 -34.96
CA ASN A 302 -6.47 -32.10 -35.15
C ASN A 302 -5.96 -33.24 -34.26
N GLU A 303 -4.65 -33.30 -33.98
CA GLU A 303 -4.04 -34.38 -33.19
C GLU A 303 -3.70 -33.95 -31.76
N GLN A 304 -3.39 -32.66 -31.54
CA GLN A 304 -3.19 -32.09 -30.20
C GLN A 304 -4.43 -31.39 -29.64
N GLY A 305 -5.53 -31.32 -30.40
CA GLY A 305 -6.82 -30.75 -29.97
C GLY A 305 -6.77 -29.27 -29.59
N MET A 306 -5.75 -28.52 -30.01
CA MET A 306 -5.55 -27.14 -29.57
C MET A 306 -6.50 -26.17 -30.29
N ALA A 307 -6.93 -25.12 -29.57
CA ALA A 307 -7.80 -24.10 -30.13
C ALA A 307 -7.13 -23.34 -31.30
N ILE A 308 -7.88 -23.10 -32.38
CA ILE A 308 -7.43 -22.42 -33.62
C ILE A 308 -6.58 -21.15 -33.37
N PRO A 309 -6.93 -20.23 -32.44
CA PRO A 309 -6.11 -19.06 -32.16
C PRO A 309 -4.71 -19.41 -31.64
N THR A 310 -4.61 -20.44 -30.80
CA THR A 310 -3.33 -20.94 -30.24
C THR A 310 -2.49 -21.60 -31.32
N CYS A 311 -3.10 -22.40 -32.20
CA CYS A 311 -2.41 -22.99 -33.36
C CYS A 311 -1.79 -21.92 -34.27
N ARG A 312 -2.54 -20.85 -34.58
CA ARG A 312 -2.02 -19.70 -35.36
C ARG A 312 -0.91 -18.96 -34.61
N SER A 313 -1.06 -18.79 -33.30
CA SER A 313 -0.10 -18.13 -32.42
C SER A 313 1.25 -18.87 -32.38
N TYR A 314 1.24 -20.20 -32.34
CA TYR A 314 2.44 -21.04 -32.33
C TYR A 314 3.12 -21.14 -33.70
N VAL A 315 2.36 -21.28 -34.80
CA VAL A 315 2.93 -21.20 -36.16
C VAL A 315 3.58 -19.84 -36.38
N SER A 316 2.92 -18.74 -36.01
CA SER A 316 3.51 -17.40 -36.05
C SER A 316 4.77 -17.31 -35.18
N ALA A 317 4.76 -17.90 -33.97
CA ALA A 317 5.90 -17.88 -33.07
C ALA A 317 7.13 -18.59 -33.66
N VAL A 318 6.94 -19.76 -34.28
CA VAL A 318 8.00 -20.49 -34.98
C VAL A 318 8.53 -19.68 -36.17
N ASN A 319 7.65 -19.13 -37.01
CA ASN A 319 8.06 -18.28 -38.15
C ASN A 319 8.92 -17.10 -37.68
N THR A 320 8.54 -16.44 -36.58
CA THR A 320 9.29 -15.31 -36.02
C THR A 320 10.64 -15.74 -35.43
N ALA A 321 10.71 -16.93 -34.82
CA ALA A 321 11.96 -17.46 -34.26
C ALA A 321 12.95 -17.91 -35.35
N GLU A 322 12.47 -18.52 -36.43
CA GLU A 322 13.27 -18.88 -37.60
C GLU A 322 13.82 -17.62 -38.28
N GLN A 323 12.97 -16.61 -38.50
CA GLN A 323 13.39 -15.33 -39.04
C GLN A 323 14.41 -14.63 -38.12
N TYR A 324 14.25 -14.71 -36.79
CA TYR A 324 15.23 -14.15 -35.86
C TYR A 324 16.61 -14.81 -36.00
N ALA A 325 16.69 -16.14 -36.16
CA ALA A 325 17.95 -16.83 -36.38
C ALA A 325 18.62 -16.41 -37.70
N ILE A 326 17.82 -16.19 -38.76
CA ILE A 326 18.29 -15.67 -40.05
C ILE A 326 18.81 -14.23 -39.92
N ASP A 327 18.02 -13.34 -39.31
CA ASP A 327 18.32 -11.91 -39.17
C ASP A 327 19.54 -11.62 -38.27
N ASN A 328 19.94 -12.58 -37.43
CA ASN A 328 21.10 -12.50 -36.55
C ASN A 328 22.27 -13.41 -37.00
N GLU A 329 22.23 -13.92 -38.23
CA GLU A 329 23.31 -14.71 -38.87
C GLU A 329 23.76 -15.95 -38.06
N PHE A 330 22.81 -16.67 -37.44
CA PHE A 330 23.11 -17.89 -36.69
C PHE A 330 23.64 -19.01 -37.58
N VAL A 331 24.46 -19.91 -36.99
CA VAL A 331 25.02 -21.06 -37.71
C VAL A 331 23.92 -22.03 -38.13
N ASN A 332 22.91 -22.18 -37.27
CA ASN A 332 21.69 -22.94 -37.53
C ASN A 332 20.49 -21.99 -37.54
N CYS A 333 19.77 -21.92 -38.67
CA CYS A 333 18.73 -20.93 -38.91
C CYS A 333 17.43 -21.51 -39.51
N ARG A 334 17.18 -22.82 -39.33
CA ARG A 334 16.00 -23.53 -39.86
C ARG A 334 15.30 -24.35 -38.79
N LEU A 335 14.08 -23.94 -38.43
CA LEU A 335 13.18 -24.67 -37.54
C LEU A 335 12.25 -25.59 -38.34
N TYR A 336 11.73 -25.14 -39.48
CA TYR A 336 10.94 -25.97 -40.40
C TYR A 336 11.85 -26.85 -41.26
N SER A 337 12.36 -27.93 -40.67
CA SER A 337 13.07 -28.99 -41.38
C SER A 337 12.43 -30.35 -41.10
N ASP A 338 12.51 -31.26 -42.08
CA ASP A 338 12.17 -32.67 -41.89
C ASP A 338 13.27 -33.40 -41.09
N ASN A 339 14.45 -32.77 -40.94
CA ASN A 339 15.55 -33.26 -40.12
C ASN A 339 15.44 -32.68 -38.69
N TYR A 340 15.04 -33.53 -37.74
CA TYR A 340 14.96 -33.19 -36.31
C TYR A 340 16.27 -32.58 -35.77
N HIS A 341 17.45 -33.02 -36.24
CA HIS A 341 18.73 -32.51 -35.76
C HIS A 341 19.02 -31.08 -36.23
N GLU A 342 18.59 -30.70 -37.44
CA GLU A 342 18.74 -29.34 -37.98
C GLU A 342 17.79 -28.36 -37.25
N ALA A 343 16.54 -28.79 -37.05
CA ALA A 343 15.55 -28.03 -36.28
C ALA A 343 15.96 -27.88 -34.81
N LYS A 344 16.51 -28.95 -34.21
CA LYS A 344 17.00 -28.93 -32.83
C LYS A 344 18.25 -28.08 -32.66
N ALA A 345 19.23 -28.16 -33.55
CA ALA A 345 20.42 -27.30 -33.49
C ALA A 345 20.04 -25.81 -33.57
N THR A 346 19.09 -25.46 -34.46
CA THR A 346 18.52 -24.11 -34.54
C THR A 346 17.82 -23.71 -33.23
N ALA A 347 17.02 -24.60 -32.65
CA ALA A 347 16.32 -24.34 -31.38
C ALA A 347 17.28 -24.19 -30.19
N ASP A 348 18.31 -25.03 -30.09
CA ASP A 348 19.31 -25.00 -29.01
C ASP A 348 20.20 -23.75 -29.13
N GLU A 349 20.55 -23.30 -30.34
CA GLU A 349 21.27 -22.04 -30.59
C GLU A 349 20.40 -20.81 -30.21
N LEU A 350 19.10 -20.84 -30.58
CA LEU A 350 18.11 -19.85 -30.14
C LEU A 350 17.96 -19.79 -28.62
N PHE A 351 17.79 -20.93 -27.94
CA PHE A 351 17.63 -20.96 -26.48
C PHE A 351 18.94 -20.68 -25.71
N SER A 352 20.10 -20.84 -26.34
CA SER A 352 21.39 -20.41 -25.80
C SER A 352 21.66 -18.92 -26.02
N ASN A 353 20.97 -18.27 -26.95
CA ASN A 353 21.13 -16.84 -27.20
C ASN A 353 20.36 -16.00 -26.16
N LYS A 354 21.11 -15.24 -25.35
CA LYS A 354 20.53 -14.39 -24.29
C LYS A 354 19.51 -13.37 -24.81
N PHE A 355 19.76 -12.73 -25.95
CA PHE A 355 18.86 -11.73 -26.51
C PHE A 355 17.56 -12.35 -27.06
N PHE A 356 17.64 -13.56 -27.62
CA PHE A 356 16.45 -14.31 -28.00
C PHE A 356 15.65 -14.77 -26.78
N MET A 357 16.30 -15.23 -25.71
CA MET A 357 15.62 -15.61 -24.48
C MET A 357 14.91 -14.41 -23.84
N GLU A 358 15.54 -13.24 -23.78
CA GLU A 358 14.88 -11.99 -23.34
C GLU A 358 13.70 -11.60 -24.26
N TYR A 359 13.75 -11.91 -25.56
CA TYR A 359 12.65 -11.66 -26.49
C TYR A 359 11.50 -12.66 -26.31
N ASN A 360 11.81 -13.93 -26.02
CA ASN A 360 10.88 -14.97 -25.65
C ASN A 360 10.16 -14.69 -24.32
N ASP A 361 10.88 -14.18 -23.31
CA ASP A 361 10.29 -13.78 -22.02
C ASP A 361 9.29 -12.63 -22.20
N LYS A 362 9.65 -11.63 -23.02
CA LYS A 362 8.76 -10.52 -23.45
C LYS A 362 7.56 -10.97 -24.28
N GLN A 363 7.55 -12.23 -24.74
CA GLN A 363 6.41 -12.87 -25.43
C GLN A 363 5.81 -13.99 -24.59
N HIS A 364 5.96 -13.96 -23.25
CA HIS A 364 5.38 -14.92 -22.31
C HIS A 364 5.75 -16.39 -22.63
N ASN A 365 7.01 -16.65 -22.99
CA ASN A 365 7.51 -17.97 -23.39
C ASN A 365 6.87 -18.58 -24.65
N ARG A 366 6.13 -17.78 -25.44
CA ARG A 366 5.40 -18.24 -26.64
C ARG A 366 6.32 -18.81 -27.73
N PHE A 367 7.52 -18.27 -27.92
CA PHE A 367 8.48 -18.82 -28.89
C PHE A 367 8.95 -20.20 -28.43
N ARG A 368 9.38 -20.34 -27.18
CA ARG A 368 9.80 -21.62 -26.60
C ARG A 368 8.70 -22.67 -26.63
N ALA A 369 7.46 -22.30 -26.32
CA ALA A 369 6.29 -23.19 -26.42
C ALA A 369 6.04 -23.66 -27.87
N GLY A 370 6.05 -22.73 -28.84
CA GLY A 370 5.85 -23.03 -30.25
C GLY A 370 6.95 -23.93 -30.83
N ILE A 371 8.21 -23.60 -30.55
CA ILE A 371 9.40 -24.37 -30.99
C ILE A 371 9.38 -25.78 -30.38
N ASN A 372 9.10 -25.92 -29.09
CA ASN A 372 9.04 -27.24 -28.45
C ASN A 372 7.93 -28.12 -29.05
N LYS A 373 6.77 -27.54 -29.37
CA LYS A 373 5.71 -28.26 -30.09
C LYS A 373 6.10 -28.61 -31.53
N LEU A 374 6.88 -27.78 -32.22
CA LEU A 374 7.40 -28.10 -33.55
C LEU A 374 8.42 -29.25 -33.51
N LEU A 375 9.35 -29.23 -32.56
CA LEU A 375 10.31 -30.33 -32.37
C LEU A 375 9.59 -31.65 -32.04
N LEU A 376 8.52 -31.59 -31.26
CA LEU A 376 7.65 -32.75 -31.00
C LEU A 376 7.00 -33.25 -32.31
N TYR A 377 6.39 -32.36 -33.09
CA TYR A 377 5.79 -32.68 -34.39
C TYR A 377 6.78 -33.33 -35.39
N ILE A 378 7.99 -32.78 -35.50
CA ILE A 378 9.06 -33.34 -36.35
C ILE A 378 9.50 -34.72 -35.81
N SER A 379 9.66 -34.87 -34.49
CA SER A 379 10.02 -36.16 -33.88
C SER A 379 8.95 -37.24 -34.03
N SER A 380 7.68 -36.87 -34.16
CA SER A 380 6.58 -37.81 -34.43
C SER A 380 6.42 -38.19 -35.91
N SER A 381 7.10 -37.49 -36.82
CA SER A 381 6.95 -37.65 -38.28
C SER A 381 8.16 -38.34 -38.96
N GLY A 382 9.29 -38.45 -38.28
CA GLY A 382 10.55 -38.97 -38.83
C GLY A 382 10.97 -40.33 -38.25
N ASN A 383 11.43 -41.24 -39.12
CA ASN A 383 11.95 -42.55 -38.70
C ASN A 383 13.17 -42.45 -37.78
N THR A 384 13.24 -43.36 -36.81
CA THR A 384 14.29 -43.49 -35.80
C THR A 384 15.69 -43.70 -36.38
N ILE A 385 16.60 -42.73 -36.17
CA ILE A 385 18.04 -42.98 -36.04
C ILE A 385 18.54 -42.21 -34.82
N VAL A 386 19.21 -42.92 -33.90
CA VAL A 386 19.64 -42.38 -32.61
C VAL A 386 20.99 -41.67 -32.75
N THR A 387 21.06 -40.41 -32.30
CA THR A 387 22.29 -39.83 -31.72
C THR A 387 21.95 -39.11 -30.41
N PRO A 388 22.80 -39.20 -29.38
CA PRO A 388 22.37 -38.96 -28.01
C PRO A 388 22.36 -37.46 -27.65
N THR A 389 21.17 -36.89 -27.43
CA THR A 389 21.01 -35.97 -26.30
C THR A 389 20.74 -36.81 -25.06
N ILE A 390 21.56 -36.65 -24.02
CA ILE A 390 21.36 -37.32 -22.73
C ILE A 390 20.11 -36.72 -22.07
N SER A 391 18.96 -37.32 -22.37
CA SER A 391 17.75 -37.18 -21.56
C SER A 391 18.01 -37.91 -20.25
N ILE A 392 18.60 -37.21 -19.27
CA ILE A 392 18.76 -37.75 -17.92
C ILE A 392 17.36 -38.09 -17.40
N ASN A 393 17.12 -39.36 -17.09
CA ASN A 393 15.85 -39.74 -16.48
C ASN A 393 15.76 -39.09 -15.09
N ILE A 394 14.77 -38.22 -14.88
CA ILE A 394 14.52 -37.55 -13.61
C ILE A 394 13.68 -38.40 -12.65
N GLU A 395 13.03 -39.46 -13.13
CA GLU A 395 12.18 -40.35 -12.33
C GLU A 395 12.89 -40.95 -11.10
N PRO A 396 14.16 -41.43 -11.16
CA PRO A 396 14.91 -41.88 -9.97
C PRO A 396 15.19 -40.75 -8.96
N PHE A 397 15.33 -39.51 -9.44
CA PHE A 397 15.48 -38.35 -8.56
C PHE A 397 14.16 -38.07 -7.82
N THR A 398 13.04 -38.08 -8.55
CA THR A 398 11.69 -37.90 -8.01
C THR A 398 11.35 -38.96 -6.96
N GLU A 399 11.66 -40.24 -7.21
CA GLU A 399 11.48 -41.33 -6.23
C GLU A 399 12.18 -41.04 -4.89
N ILE A 400 13.47 -40.69 -4.93
CA ILE A 400 14.25 -40.37 -3.73
C ILE A 400 13.70 -39.13 -3.00
N LEU A 401 13.26 -38.11 -3.75
CA LEU A 401 12.69 -36.89 -3.20
C LEU A 401 11.34 -37.16 -2.49
N ILE A 402 10.44 -37.92 -3.12
CA ILE A 402 9.18 -38.42 -2.55
C ILE A 402 9.43 -39.17 -1.23
N GLU A 403 10.41 -40.07 -1.25
CA GLU A 403 10.64 -41.03 -0.16
C GLU A 403 11.46 -40.48 1.00
N LYS A 404 12.34 -39.50 0.78
CA LYS A 404 13.34 -39.07 1.78
C LYS A 404 13.40 -37.56 2.00
N PHE A 405 12.72 -36.76 1.18
CA PHE A 405 12.70 -35.30 1.26
C PHE A 405 11.27 -34.73 1.26
N SER A 406 10.35 -35.39 1.97
CA SER A 406 8.92 -35.01 2.06
C SER A 406 8.65 -33.58 2.54
N LYS A 407 9.58 -32.93 3.25
CA LYS A 407 9.51 -31.51 3.67
C LYS A 407 10.32 -30.56 2.78
N GLY A 408 10.57 -30.98 1.53
CA GLY A 408 11.36 -30.30 0.52
C GLY A 408 12.88 -30.46 0.68
N TYR A 409 13.58 -30.55 -0.44
CA TYR A 409 15.05 -30.60 -0.54
C TYR A 409 15.64 -29.19 -0.59
N ARG A 410 16.61 -28.85 0.27
CA ARG A 410 17.27 -27.53 0.25
C ARG A 410 18.36 -27.45 -0.82
N ILE A 411 18.16 -26.55 -1.78
CA ILE A 411 19.10 -26.19 -2.84
C ILE A 411 20.40 -25.62 -2.22
N ASN A 412 21.54 -25.87 -2.85
CA ASN A 412 22.87 -25.40 -2.41
C ASN A 412 23.29 -25.84 -0.98
N SER A 413 22.65 -26.87 -0.41
CA SER A 413 23.04 -27.44 0.89
C SER A 413 23.99 -28.62 0.71
N PRO A 414 25.30 -28.51 1.05
CA PRO A 414 26.23 -29.63 0.94
C PRO A 414 25.84 -30.82 1.81
N LEU A 415 25.08 -30.59 2.88
CA LEU A 415 24.56 -31.63 3.76
C LEU A 415 23.42 -32.42 3.07
N GLU A 416 22.51 -31.74 2.38
CA GLU A 416 21.40 -32.42 1.71
C GLU A 416 21.83 -33.08 0.42
N LEU A 417 22.78 -32.50 -0.32
CA LEU A 417 23.38 -33.16 -1.48
C LEU A 417 24.11 -34.45 -1.08
N ARG A 418 24.89 -34.45 0.02
CA ARG A 418 25.49 -35.67 0.58
C ARG A 418 24.46 -36.70 1.02
N LYS A 419 23.33 -36.28 1.61
CA LYS A 419 22.22 -37.19 1.94
C LYS A 419 21.58 -37.77 0.69
N PHE A 420 21.34 -36.96 -0.34
CA PHE A 420 20.75 -37.38 -1.61
C PHE A 420 21.65 -38.43 -2.29
N LYS A 421 22.96 -38.15 -2.45
CA LYS A 421 23.93 -39.11 -2.99
C LYS A 421 23.96 -40.43 -2.22
N LYS A 422 23.89 -40.39 -0.88
CA LYS A 422 23.82 -41.60 -0.04
C LYS A 422 22.50 -42.38 -0.21
N TYR A 423 21.38 -41.70 -0.43
CA TYR A 423 20.12 -42.38 -0.73
C TYR A 423 20.12 -42.96 -2.15
N TRP A 424 20.69 -42.26 -3.12
CA TRP A 424 20.90 -42.77 -4.48
C TRP A 424 21.68 -44.08 -4.48
N GLU A 425 22.84 -44.11 -3.81
CA GLU A 425 23.67 -45.32 -3.68
C GLU A 425 22.91 -46.48 -3.01
N LYS A 426 22.00 -46.19 -2.07
CA LYS A 426 21.16 -47.18 -1.40
C LYS A 426 19.97 -47.68 -2.26
N TYR A 427 19.42 -46.85 -3.14
CA TYR A 427 18.23 -47.16 -3.94
C TYR A 427 18.57 -47.76 -5.32
N HIS A 428 19.77 -47.48 -5.85
CA HIS A 428 20.18 -47.90 -7.20
C HIS A 428 21.50 -48.70 -7.22
N ASP A 429 21.97 -49.17 -6.06
CA ASP A 429 23.18 -50.00 -5.86
C ASP A 429 24.45 -49.50 -6.60
N SER A 430 24.52 -48.19 -6.84
CA SER A 430 25.57 -47.53 -7.63
C SER A 430 25.74 -46.07 -7.20
N MET A 431 26.96 -45.54 -7.25
CA MET A 431 27.18 -44.11 -7.04
C MET A 431 26.65 -43.31 -8.24
N ILE A 432 26.08 -42.14 -7.97
CA ILE A 432 25.61 -41.24 -9.03
C ILE A 432 26.79 -40.68 -9.82
N ASP A 433 26.85 -41.03 -11.12
CA ASP A 433 27.92 -40.62 -12.04
C ASP A 433 27.63 -39.24 -12.65
N MET A 434 27.52 -38.24 -11.77
CA MET A 434 27.22 -36.84 -12.12
C MET A 434 27.89 -35.88 -11.13
N ASP A 435 28.28 -34.71 -11.62
CA ASP A 435 28.73 -33.60 -10.78
C ASP A 435 27.59 -32.94 -9.97
N ASP A 436 27.98 -32.24 -8.91
CA ASP A 436 27.09 -31.62 -7.93
C ASP A 436 26.11 -30.60 -8.56
N ASP A 437 26.53 -29.89 -9.60
CA ASP A 437 25.72 -28.88 -10.29
C ASP A 437 24.64 -29.53 -11.16
N ASN A 438 25.01 -30.57 -11.92
CA ASN A 438 24.05 -31.30 -12.76
C ASN A 438 23.05 -32.12 -11.92
N ILE A 439 23.46 -32.67 -10.78
CA ILE A 439 22.53 -33.28 -9.80
C ILE A 439 21.54 -32.23 -9.30
N THR A 440 22.02 -31.04 -8.96
CA THR A 440 21.17 -29.95 -8.46
C THR A 440 20.17 -29.48 -9.52
N LYS A 441 20.56 -29.41 -10.81
CA LYS A 441 19.64 -29.11 -11.92
C LYS A 441 18.56 -30.17 -12.09
N CYS A 442 18.90 -31.46 -12.03
CA CYS A 442 17.91 -32.54 -12.13
C CYS A 442 16.92 -32.49 -10.96
N ILE A 443 17.40 -32.30 -9.72
CA ILE A 443 16.53 -32.12 -8.55
C ILE A 443 15.59 -30.91 -8.73
N GLN A 444 16.08 -29.77 -9.23
CA GLN A 444 15.26 -28.58 -9.51
C GLN A 444 14.17 -28.81 -10.57
N GLN A 445 14.35 -29.77 -11.48
CA GLN A 445 13.34 -30.14 -12.48
C GLN A 445 12.26 -31.09 -11.95
N CYS A 446 12.47 -31.71 -10.77
CA CYS A 446 11.54 -32.68 -10.19
C CYS A 446 10.34 -32.07 -9.46
N GLY A 447 10.29 -30.73 -9.26
CA GLY A 447 9.22 -30.14 -8.47
C GLY A 447 9.24 -28.62 -8.34
N ILE A 448 8.46 -28.11 -7.39
CA ILE A 448 8.18 -26.68 -7.18
C ILE A 448 9.28 -26.04 -6.34
N ILE A 449 9.91 -25.00 -6.89
CA ILE A 449 10.93 -24.22 -6.18
C ILE A 449 10.27 -23.11 -5.34
N HIS A 450 10.48 -23.13 -4.03
CA HIS A 450 10.01 -22.08 -3.10
C HIS A 450 10.99 -21.93 -1.92
N GLU A 451 11.37 -20.70 -1.56
CA GLU A 451 12.29 -20.37 -0.45
C GLU A 451 13.54 -21.30 -0.35
N GLU A 452 14.33 -21.34 -1.42
CA GLU A 452 15.56 -22.16 -1.56
C GLU A 452 15.36 -23.68 -1.45
N LYS A 453 14.12 -24.17 -1.53
CA LYS A 453 13.78 -25.59 -1.53
C LYS A 453 13.06 -26.04 -2.79
N VAL A 454 13.22 -27.30 -3.14
CA VAL A 454 12.38 -28.02 -4.11
C VAL A 454 11.38 -28.89 -3.34
N TYR A 455 10.10 -28.75 -3.65
CA TYR A 455 9.01 -29.54 -3.09
C TYR A 455 8.33 -30.38 -4.18
N ILE A 456 8.09 -31.65 -3.91
CA ILE A 456 7.33 -32.53 -4.81
C ILE A 456 5.83 -32.22 -4.68
N PRO A 457 5.08 -31.90 -5.75
CA PRO A 457 3.67 -31.49 -5.70
C PRO A 457 2.77 -32.43 -4.88
N GLU A 458 2.94 -33.74 -5.05
CA GLU A 458 2.22 -34.84 -4.39
C GLU A 458 2.57 -34.99 -2.88
N LYS A 459 3.52 -34.18 -2.39
CA LYS A 459 3.86 -34.01 -0.97
C LYS A 459 3.54 -32.61 -0.45
N ILE A 460 3.04 -31.71 -1.30
CA ILE A 460 2.55 -30.38 -0.89
C ILE A 460 1.10 -30.49 -0.44
N LEU A 461 0.23 -31.11 -1.24
CA LEU A 461 -1.15 -31.44 -0.89
C LEU A 461 -1.41 -32.92 -1.22
N ASP A 462 -2.32 -33.55 -0.48
CA ASP A 462 -2.92 -34.82 -0.90
C ASP A 462 -3.98 -34.62 -2.00
N GLU A 463 -4.43 -35.73 -2.58
CA GLU A 463 -5.40 -35.75 -3.67
C GLU A 463 -6.75 -35.15 -3.28
N ASP A 464 -7.25 -35.42 -2.07
CA ASP A 464 -8.56 -34.94 -1.62
C ASP A 464 -8.56 -33.42 -1.42
N THR A 465 -7.54 -32.89 -0.73
CA THR A 465 -7.35 -31.44 -0.52
C THR A 465 -7.09 -30.73 -1.85
N ARG A 466 -6.34 -31.35 -2.76
CA ARG A 466 -6.11 -30.86 -4.12
C ARG A 466 -7.43 -30.77 -4.89
N MET A 467 -8.24 -31.83 -4.92
CA MET A 467 -9.54 -31.81 -5.60
C MET A 467 -10.47 -30.75 -5.03
N LYS A 468 -10.54 -30.63 -3.69
CA LYS A 468 -11.33 -29.60 -2.99
C LYS A 468 -10.92 -28.18 -3.41
N LEU A 469 -9.62 -27.89 -3.43
CA LEU A 469 -9.06 -26.60 -3.82
C LEU A 469 -9.42 -26.22 -5.27
N PHE A 470 -9.23 -27.14 -6.21
CA PHE A 470 -9.51 -26.89 -7.63
C PHE A 470 -11.01 -26.79 -7.94
N SER A 471 -11.87 -27.56 -7.26
CA SER A 471 -13.34 -27.38 -7.35
C SER A 471 -13.72 -25.97 -6.90
N PHE A 472 -13.29 -25.54 -5.71
CA PHE A 472 -13.61 -24.22 -5.18
C PHE A 472 -13.19 -23.08 -6.12
N ILE A 473 -12.00 -23.15 -6.72
CA ILE A 473 -11.53 -22.18 -7.72
C ILE A 473 -12.49 -22.13 -8.93
N ASN A 474 -12.83 -23.30 -9.48
CA ASN A 474 -13.76 -23.41 -10.60
C ASN A 474 -15.14 -22.86 -10.25
N ASP A 475 -15.68 -23.23 -9.09
CA ASP A 475 -17.04 -22.88 -8.66
C ASP A 475 -17.19 -21.36 -8.45
N ASN A 476 -16.16 -20.70 -7.92
CA ASN A 476 -16.10 -19.23 -7.83
C ASN A 476 -16.08 -18.57 -9.22
N PHE A 477 -15.35 -19.13 -10.20
CA PHE A 477 -15.34 -18.62 -11.57
C PHE A 477 -16.64 -18.96 -12.35
N GLN A 478 -17.37 -20.00 -11.96
CA GLN A 478 -18.71 -20.31 -12.48
C GLN A 478 -19.78 -19.38 -11.88
N SER A 479 -19.66 -18.99 -10.60
CA SER A 479 -20.54 -18.04 -9.93
C SER A 479 -20.37 -16.57 -10.38
N GLY A 480 -19.60 -16.31 -11.44
CA GLY A 480 -19.43 -14.99 -12.04
C GLY A 480 -18.28 -14.14 -11.48
N LYS A 481 -17.51 -14.62 -10.50
CA LYS A 481 -16.30 -13.91 -10.05
C LYS A 481 -15.23 -13.96 -11.15
N THR A 482 -14.45 -12.89 -11.31
CA THR A 482 -13.42 -12.80 -12.37
C THR A 482 -12.00 -13.01 -11.84
N VAL A 483 -11.79 -12.79 -10.53
CA VAL A 483 -10.48 -12.79 -9.84
C VAL A 483 -10.59 -13.50 -8.49
N ILE A 484 -9.55 -14.24 -8.10
CA ILE A 484 -9.41 -14.82 -6.75
C ILE A 484 -7.98 -14.54 -6.25
N TYR A 485 -7.84 -13.88 -5.10
CA TYR A 485 -6.52 -13.55 -4.54
C TYR A 485 -5.89 -14.72 -3.80
N TYR A 486 -4.57 -14.91 -3.93
CA TYR A 486 -3.87 -16.00 -3.22
C TYR A 486 -3.97 -15.86 -1.69
N GLU A 487 -3.93 -14.64 -1.16
CA GLU A 487 -4.08 -14.37 0.27
C GLU A 487 -5.46 -14.77 0.79
N ALA A 488 -6.50 -14.53 -0.01
CA ALA A 488 -7.88 -14.87 0.32
C ALA A 488 -8.12 -16.38 0.25
N LEU A 489 -7.71 -17.01 -0.86
CA LEU A 489 -7.79 -18.45 -1.07
C LEU A 489 -6.97 -19.25 -0.03
N PHE A 490 -5.81 -18.73 0.37
CA PHE A 490 -5.00 -19.33 1.44
C PHE A 490 -5.67 -19.22 2.82
N LYS A 491 -6.39 -18.12 3.09
CA LYS A 491 -7.16 -17.95 4.33
C LYS A 491 -8.35 -18.92 4.37
N GLU A 492 -9.05 -19.10 3.26
CA GLU A 492 -10.20 -20.02 3.14
C GLU A 492 -9.79 -21.48 3.44
N PHE A 493 -8.67 -21.93 2.88
CA PHE A 493 -8.15 -23.30 3.04
C PHE A 493 -7.16 -23.43 4.21
N SER A 494 -7.08 -22.47 5.14
CA SER A 494 -6.01 -22.46 6.15
C SER A 494 -6.05 -23.66 7.09
N ASP A 495 -7.25 -24.18 7.40
CA ASP A 495 -7.42 -25.36 8.24
C ASP A 495 -7.10 -26.65 7.47
N ASP A 496 -7.50 -26.75 6.19
CA ASP A 496 -7.13 -27.86 5.32
C ASP A 496 -5.61 -27.97 5.10
N PHE A 497 -4.88 -26.84 5.17
CA PHE A 497 -3.44 -26.79 4.93
C PHE A 497 -2.55 -27.08 6.16
N LEU A 498 -3.12 -27.32 7.35
CA LEU A 498 -2.34 -27.45 8.60
C LEU A 498 -1.35 -28.62 8.60
N ASP A 499 -1.73 -29.78 8.06
CA ASP A 499 -0.90 -30.99 8.01
C ASP A 499 -0.05 -31.10 6.73
N HIS A 500 -0.14 -30.08 5.86
CA HIS A 500 0.43 -30.07 4.51
C HIS A 500 1.70 -29.21 4.41
N CYS A 501 2.43 -29.31 3.30
CA CYS A 501 3.57 -28.40 3.04
C CYS A 501 3.12 -27.06 2.44
N MET A 502 1.93 -26.56 2.78
CA MET A 502 1.32 -25.37 2.19
C MET A 502 1.34 -24.21 3.19
N TYR A 503 2.49 -23.53 3.32
CA TYR A 503 2.74 -22.63 4.47
C TYR A 503 2.29 -21.18 4.30
N ASN A 504 2.13 -20.69 3.06
CA ASN A 504 1.74 -19.31 2.79
C ASN A 504 1.16 -19.13 1.37
N ALA A 505 0.53 -17.98 1.13
CA ALA A 505 -0.07 -17.60 -0.15
C ALA A 505 0.92 -17.55 -1.33
N SER A 506 2.22 -17.33 -1.10
CA SER A 506 3.23 -17.39 -2.17
C SER A 506 3.57 -18.83 -2.57
N MET A 507 3.53 -19.76 -1.63
CA MET A 507 3.67 -21.19 -1.92
C MET A 507 2.42 -21.73 -2.61
N LEU A 508 1.22 -21.29 -2.20
CA LEU A 508 -0.03 -21.57 -2.91
C LEU A 508 0.03 -21.07 -4.35
N LYS A 509 0.52 -19.85 -4.59
CA LYS A 509 0.78 -19.35 -5.94
C LYS A 509 1.73 -20.26 -6.73
N ALA A 510 2.86 -20.67 -6.14
CA ALA A 510 3.83 -21.53 -6.82
C ALA A 510 3.23 -22.89 -7.20
N TYR A 511 2.47 -23.50 -6.28
CA TYR A 511 1.72 -24.73 -6.52
C TYR A 511 0.66 -24.57 -7.61
N LEU A 512 -0.21 -23.56 -7.51
CA LEU A 512 -1.23 -23.27 -8.53
C LEU A 512 -0.61 -22.91 -9.89
N THR A 513 0.60 -22.35 -9.94
CA THR A 513 1.31 -22.07 -11.19
C THR A 513 1.84 -23.34 -11.84
N TYR A 514 2.35 -24.28 -11.05
CA TYR A 514 2.87 -25.57 -11.52
C TYR A 514 1.75 -26.50 -11.98
N MET A 515 0.65 -26.55 -11.22
CA MET A 515 -0.52 -27.42 -11.49
C MET A 515 -1.53 -26.81 -12.48
N ASN A 516 -1.21 -25.71 -13.17
CA ASN A 516 -2.13 -25.04 -14.08
C ASN A 516 -1.93 -25.51 -15.53
N ASP A 517 -2.79 -26.41 -15.97
CA ASP A 517 -2.87 -26.89 -17.35
C ASP A 517 -3.48 -25.87 -18.34
N GLY A 518 -3.62 -24.60 -17.95
CA GLY A 518 -4.22 -23.51 -18.74
C GLY A 518 -5.66 -23.17 -18.36
N ASN A 519 -6.15 -23.65 -17.22
CA ASN A 519 -7.52 -23.44 -16.75
C ASN A 519 -7.80 -22.01 -16.25
N TYR A 520 -6.76 -21.26 -15.87
CA TYR A 520 -6.86 -19.86 -15.43
C TYR A 520 -5.54 -19.11 -15.67
N TYR A 521 -5.58 -17.79 -15.58
CA TYR A 521 -4.41 -16.92 -15.75
C TYR A 521 -3.74 -16.62 -14.41
N ILE A 522 -2.41 -16.71 -14.38
CA ILE A 522 -1.58 -16.45 -13.20
C ILE A 522 -1.24 -14.95 -13.13
N GLY A 523 -1.95 -14.21 -12.28
CA GLY A 523 -1.63 -12.84 -11.92
C GLY A 523 -0.55 -12.76 -10.83
N LYS A 524 -0.03 -11.54 -10.58
CA LYS A 524 1.02 -11.31 -9.56
C LYS A 524 0.57 -11.75 -8.17
N ASN A 525 -0.65 -11.38 -7.77
CA ASN A 525 -1.22 -11.56 -6.42
C ASN A 525 -2.57 -12.30 -6.43
N PHE A 526 -3.05 -12.74 -7.60
CA PHE A 526 -4.33 -13.38 -7.81
C PHE A 526 -4.27 -14.34 -9.01
N ILE A 527 -5.27 -15.22 -9.13
CA ILE A 527 -5.63 -15.91 -10.37
C ILE A 527 -6.85 -15.23 -11.00
N SER A 528 -6.98 -15.27 -12.32
CA SER A 528 -8.14 -14.72 -13.04
C SER A 528 -8.67 -15.66 -14.11
N LYS A 529 -9.97 -15.57 -14.39
CA LYS A 529 -10.65 -16.34 -15.43
C LYS A 529 -10.16 -15.97 -16.84
N ASP A 530 -9.94 -14.67 -17.06
CA ASP A 530 -9.54 -14.09 -18.34
C ASP A 530 -8.18 -13.37 -18.23
N ALA A 531 -7.49 -13.23 -19.37
CA ALA A 531 -6.20 -12.52 -19.47
C ALA A 531 -6.34 -11.02 -19.21
N ASN A 532 -7.48 -10.44 -19.60
CA ASN A 532 -7.76 -9.01 -19.60
C ASN A 532 -8.98 -8.72 -18.70
N VAL A 533 -8.92 -9.09 -17.42
CA VAL A 533 -9.99 -8.69 -16.48
C VAL A 533 -10.00 -7.17 -16.36
N SER A 534 -11.07 -6.55 -16.88
CA SER A 534 -11.31 -5.11 -16.81
C SER A 534 -12.08 -4.69 -15.56
N THR A 535 -12.63 -5.63 -14.78
CA THR A 535 -13.33 -5.34 -13.53
C THR A 535 -12.34 -4.82 -12.50
N THR A 536 -12.51 -3.60 -12.02
CA THR A 536 -11.68 -3.08 -10.94
C THR A 536 -12.23 -3.52 -9.58
N LEU A 537 -11.36 -3.61 -8.56
CA LEU A 537 -11.79 -3.85 -7.17
C LEU A 537 -12.86 -2.85 -6.70
N TYR A 538 -12.83 -1.63 -7.24
CA TYR A 538 -13.83 -0.61 -6.99
C TYR A 538 -15.20 -1.02 -7.54
N ASP A 539 -15.29 -1.60 -8.74
CA ASP A 539 -16.55 -2.00 -9.35
C ASP A 539 -17.21 -3.16 -8.59
N GLU A 540 -16.43 -4.13 -8.11
CA GLU A 540 -16.95 -5.23 -7.29
C GLU A 540 -17.52 -4.75 -5.95
N ILE A 541 -16.79 -3.88 -5.24
CA ILE A 541 -17.24 -3.28 -3.97
C ILE A 541 -18.45 -2.37 -4.20
N LYS A 542 -18.45 -1.59 -5.29
CA LYS A 542 -19.58 -0.76 -5.69
C LYS A 542 -20.82 -1.58 -5.99
N ASN A 543 -20.71 -2.64 -6.78
CA ASN A 543 -21.84 -3.51 -7.09
C ASN A 543 -22.39 -4.19 -5.82
N CYS A 544 -21.51 -4.65 -4.93
CA CYS A 544 -21.89 -5.21 -3.63
C CYS A 544 -22.71 -4.22 -2.78
N LEU A 545 -22.26 -2.96 -2.68
CA LEU A 545 -22.94 -1.92 -1.88
C LEU A 545 -24.17 -1.29 -2.57
N VAL A 546 -24.23 -1.28 -3.90
CA VAL A 546 -25.37 -0.74 -4.68
C VAL A 546 -26.52 -1.72 -4.78
N GLN A 547 -26.26 -3.03 -4.71
CA GLN A 547 -27.30 -4.06 -4.63
C GLN A 547 -28.06 -4.04 -3.30
N GLN A 548 -27.50 -3.41 -2.26
CA GLN A 548 -28.14 -3.26 -0.96
C GLN A 548 -28.91 -1.94 -0.87
N THR A 549 -30.12 -2.00 -0.30
CA THR A 549 -30.96 -0.82 -0.02
C THR A 549 -30.60 -0.12 1.29
N SER A 550 -29.67 -0.69 2.06
CA SER A 550 -29.30 -0.29 3.41
C SER A 550 -27.77 -0.28 3.57
N PRO A 551 -27.21 0.48 4.52
CA PRO A 551 -25.81 0.32 4.93
C PRO A 551 -25.50 -1.12 5.31
N MET A 552 -24.34 -1.60 4.87
CA MET A 552 -23.88 -2.97 5.03
C MET A 552 -22.76 -3.02 6.07
N GLU A 553 -22.78 -4.02 6.95
CA GLU A 553 -21.68 -4.26 7.88
C GLU A 553 -20.41 -4.69 7.12
N ASP A 554 -19.25 -4.21 7.58
CA ASP A 554 -17.93 -4.64 7.11
C ASP A 554 -17.78 -6.18 7.15
N SER A 555 -18.31 -6.82 8.19
CA SER A 555 -18.34 -8.28 8.40
C SER A 555 -19.01 -9.03 7.24
N GLU A 556 -20.22 -8.60 6.86
CA GLU A 556 -21.02 -9.17 5.78
C GLU A 556 -20.36 -8.94 4.42
N MET A 557 -19.88 -7.72 4.18
CA MET A 557 -19.15 -7.37 2.96
C MET A 557 -17.90 -8.24 2.76
N PHE A 558 -17.14 -8.53 3.81
CA PHE A 558 -15.96 -9.41 3.73
C PHE A 558 -16.33 -10.88 3.51
N SER A 559 -17.53 -11.31 3.90
CA SER A 559 -18.06 -12.65 3.62
C SER A 559 -18.47 -12.78 2.15
N ILE A 560 -19.23 -11.81 1.62
CA ILE A 560 -19.66 -11.79 0.21
C ILE A 560 -18.45 -11.68 -0.73
N LEU A 561 -17.50 -10.81 -0.39
CA LEU A 561 -16.28 -10.56 -1.15
C LEU A 561 -15.08 -11.40 -0.65
N SER A 562 -15.33 -12.62 -0.14
CA SER A 562 -14.31 -13.48 0.47
C SER A 562 -13.12 -13.82 -0.44
N HIS A 563 -13.26 -13.69 -1.75
CA HIS A 563 -12.19 -13.84 -2.74
C HIS A 563 -11.20 -12.65 -2.78
N ILE A 564 -11.49 -11.57 -2.05
CA ILE A 564 -10.68 -10.34 -1.92
C ILE A 564 -10.21 -10.19 -0.46
N PRO A 565 -8.91 -9.93 -0.20
CA PRO A 565 -8.40 -9.70 1.14
C PRO A 565 -9.04 -8.46 1.80
N GLU A 566 -9.51 -8.59 3.04
CA GLU A 566 -10.19 -7.53 3.82
C GLU A 566 -9.45 -6.18 3.81
N GLN A 567 -8.11 -6.21 3.91
CA GLN A 567 -7.30 -4.98 3.89
C GLN A 567 -7.34 -4.25 2.54
N LYS A 568 -7.52 -4.97 1.43
CA LYS A 568 -7.73 -4.36 0.10
C LYS A 568 -9.12 -3.74 0.01
N ILE A 569 -10.16 -4.41 0.52
CA ILE A 569 -11.52 -3.87 0.60
C ILE A 569 -11.50 -2.56 1.42
N LYS A 570 -10.96 -2.60 2.65
CA LYS A 570 -10.76 -1.43 3.51
C LYS A 570 -9.93 -0.32 2.85
N THR A 571 -8.94 -0.65 2.03
CA THR A 571 -8.16 0.36 1.29
C THR A 571 -9.02 1.07 0.24
N VAL A 572 -9.82 0.33 -0.53
CA VAL A 572 -10.72 0.89 -1.54
C VAL A 572 -11.82 1.75 -0.90
N LEU A 573 -12.46 1.29 0.18
CA LEU A 573 -13.45 2.07 0.92
C LEU A 573 -12.91 3.43 1.39
N ASN A 574 -11.68 3.47 1.90
CA ASN A 574 -11.04 4.72 2.33
C ASN A 574 -10.50 5.59 1.18
N GLN A 575 -10.26 5.02 0.00
CA GLN A 575 -9.69 5.73 -1.15
C GLN A 575 -10.74 6.50 -1.96
N TYR A 576 -11.96 5.95 -2.08
CA TYR A 576 -13.02 6.51 -2.92
C TYR A 576 -14.18 7.04 -2.07
N GLY A 577 -14.31 8.37 -2.00
CA GLY A 577 -15.33 9.03 -1.17
C GLY A 577 -16.80 8.79 -1.57
N GLU A 578 -17.06 8.01 -2.61
CA GLU A 578 -18.41 7.46 -2.91
C GLU A 578 -18.82 6.38 -1.89
N PHE A 579 -17.85 5.74 -1.23
CA PHE A 579 -18.09 4.80 -0.13
C PHE A 579 -18.07 5.58 1.18
N ILE A 580 -19.20 5.62 1.88
CA ILE A 580 -19.40 6.44 3.07
C ILE A 580 -19.62 5.54 4.27
N SER A 581 -18.89 5.81 5.36
CA SER A 581 -19.07 5.08 6.62
C SER A 581 -20.28 5.59 7.38
N ASN A 582 -21.21 4.67 7.68
CA ASN A 582 -22.42 4.90 8.46
C ASN A 582 -22.18 4.90 9.99
N SER A 583 -20.94 5.10 10.42
CA SER A 583 -20.44 4.77 11.78
C SER A 583 -20.41 3.25 12.04
N ARG A 584 -19.95 2.84 13.24
CA ARG A 584 -19.96 1.46 13.79
C ARG A 584 -19.35 0.32 12.96
N GLY A 585 -18.69 0.60 11.83
CA GLY A 585 -18.16 -0.44 10.94
C GLY A 585 -19.11 -0.82 9.81
N GLU A 586 -20.07 0.05 9.50
CA GLU A 586 -20.96 -0.05 8.35
C GLU A 586 -20.52 0.90 7.22
N HIS A 587 -20.77 0.52 5.97
CA HIS A 587 -20.54 1.35 4.78
C HIS A 587 -21.73 1.27 3.80
N PHE A 588 -21.94 2.36 3.05
CA PHE A 588 -22.86 2.40 1.91
C PHE A 588 -22.23 3.15 0.73
N HIS A 589 -22.74 2.90 -0.48
CA HIS A 589 -22.42 3.72 -1.65
C HIS A 589 -23.35 4.94 -1.71
N ILE A 590 -22.84 6.12 -2.11
CA ILE A 590 -23.55 7.41 -2.14
C ILE A 590 -24.95 7.38 -2.81
N SER A 591 -25.22 6.43 -3.70
CA SER A 591 -26.55 6.24 -4.32
C SER A 591 -27.65 5.83 -3.33
N ALA A 592 -27.30 5.30 -2.15
CA ALA A 592 -28.27 4.98 -1.10
C ALA A 592 -28.87 6.24 -0.43
N VAL A 593 -28.23 7.42 -0.59
CA VAL A 593 -28.72 8.68 -0.01
C VAL A 593 -29.55 9.45 -1.03
N THR A 594 -30.85 9.53 -0.73
CA THR A 594 -31.84 10.30 -1.50
C THR A 594 -31.77 11.75 -1.07
N LEU A 595 -31.29 12.61 -1.99
CA LEU A 595 -31.29 14.06 -1.87
C LEU A 595 -31.52 14.65 -3.27
N SER A 596 -32.54 15.48 -3.42
CA SER A 596 -32.83 16.19 -4.67
C SER A 596 -31.88 17.38 -4.90
N TYR A 597 -31.91 17.97 -6.10
CA TYR A 597 -31.09 19.15 -6.39
C TYR A 597 -31.52 20.36 -5.54
N ASP A 598 -32.83 20.58 -5.41
CA ASP A 598 -33.38 21.71 -4.66
C ASP A 598 -33.08 21.58 -3.16
N GLU A 599 -33.16 20.36 -2.59
CA GLU A 599 -32.73 20.07 -1.21
C GLU A 599 -31.23 20.37 -1.01
N LEU A 600 -30.38 20.05 -1.99
CA LEU A 600 -28.94 20.33 -1.91
C LEU A 600 -28.64 21.83 -1.98
N GLU A 601 -29.41 22.62 -2.74
CA GLU A 601 -29.28 24.08 -2.74
C GLU A 601 -29.81 24.72 -1.45
N ASP A 602 -30.90 24.21 -0.90
CA ASP A 602 -31.44 24.63 0.39
C ASP A 602 -30.45 24.34 1.54
N ILE A 603 -29.82 23.17 1.53
CA ILE A 603 -28.74 22.79 2.45
C ILE A 603 -27.50 23.66 2.22
N ALA A 604 -27.11 23.91 0.97
CA ALA A 604 -25.98 24.79 0.66
C ALA A 604 -26.21 26.23 1.13
N THR A 605 -27.46 26.70 1.11
CA THR A 605 -27.85 28.04 1.62
C THR A 605 -27.72 28.12 3.13
N ILE A 606 -28.09 27.07 3.88
CA ILE A 606 -27.83 26.97 5.33
C ILE A 606 -26.32 27.07 5.60
N ILE A 607 -25.52 26.26 4.89
CA ILE A 607 -24.06 26.23 5.07
C ILE A 607 -23.45 27.61 4.78
N GLN A 608 -23.83 28.25 3.66
CA GLN A 608 -23.30 29.56 3.28
C GLN A 608 -23.67 30.64 4.30
N HIS A 609 -24.92 30.72 4.74
CA HIS A 609 -25.36 31.70 5.74
C HIS A 609 -24.59 31.57 7.06
N SER A 610 -24.40 30.34 7.55
CA SER A 610 -23.61 30.10 8.77
C SER A 610 -22.12 30.42 8.59
N ILE A 611 -21.55 30.21 7.40
CA ILE A 611 -20.20 30.65 7.06
C ILE A 611 -20.10 32.18 7.00
N ASP A 612 -21.11 32.87 6.47
CA ASP A 612 -21.09 34.33 6.37
C ASP A 612 -21.18 34.98 7.77
N GLU A 613 -21.89 34.37 8.72
CA GLU A 613 -21.97 34.83 10.12
C GLU A 613 -20.79 34.40 11.00
N LYS A 614 -20.36 33.13 10.90
CA LYS A 614 -19.44 32.49 11.87
C LYS A 614 -18.13 31.98 11.25
N ARG A 615 -17.93 32.11 9.94
CA ARG A 615 -16.85 31.53 9.11
C ARG A 615 -16.86 30.00 8.96
N PHE A 616 -17.70 29.29 9.71
CA PHE A 616 -17.91 27.85 9.59
C PHE A 616 -19.28 27.44 10.15
N ILE A 617 -19.68 26.20 9.84
CA ILE A 617 -20.76 25.47 10.53
C ILE A 617 -20.22 24.10 10.97
N SER A 618 -20.66 23.60 12.12
CA SER A 618 -20.32 22.21 12.51
C SER A 618 -21.21 21.20 11.77
N GLY A 619 -20.74 19.98 11.55
CA GLY A 619 -21.54 18.92 10.95
C GLY A 619 -22.76 18.54 11.81
N ASN A 620 -22.63 18.63 13.13
CA ASN A 620 -23.73 18.42 14.08
C ASN A 620 -24.80 19.52 13.94
N GLU A 621 -24.38 20.79 13.98
CA GLU A 621 -25.26 21.96 13.79
C GLU A 621 -26.00 21.91 12.44
N LEU A 622 -25.30 21.53 11.36
CA LEU A 622 -25.93 21.35 10.05
C LEU A 622 -27.05 20.29 10.10
N ILE A 623 -26.77 19.12 10.68
CA ILE A 623 -27.76 18.03 10.76
C ILE A 623 -28.94 18.41 11.68
N ASP A 624 -28.70 19.11 12.78
CA ASP A 624 -29.77 19.56 13.67
C ASP A 624 -30.65 20.65 13.03
N ILE A 625 -30.08 21.53 12.20
CA ILE A 625 -30.86 22.47 11.38
C ILE A 625 -31.68 21.71 10.33
N ILE A 626 -31.12 20.69 9.67
CA ILE A 626 -31.85 19.86 8.69
C ILE A 626 -33.00 19.11 9.38
N LYS A 627 -32.77 18.44 10.52
CA LYS A 627 -33.82 17.79 11.32
C LYS A 627 -34.97 18.75 11.66
N LYS A 628 -34.66 20.01 11.98
CA LYS A 628 -35.64 21.03 12.36
C LYS A 628 -36.39 21.66 11.18
N LYS A 629 -35.72 21.91 10.06
CA LYS A 629 -36.27 22.64 8.89
C LYS A 629 -36.83 21.70 7.81
N TYR A 630 -36.23 20.52 7.65
CA TYR A 630 -36.52 19.54 6.60
C TYR A 630 -36.60 18.10 7.17
N PRO A 631 -37.50 17.81 8.13
CA PRO A 631 -37.60 16.49 8.77
C PRO A 631 -37.83 15.36 7.75
N TYR A 632 -38.51 15.63 6.65
CA TYR A 632 -38.73 14.64 5.57
C TYR A 632 -37.43 14.13 4.93
N ILE A 633 -36.34 14.92 4.92
CA ILE A 633 -35.03 14.45 4.42
C ILE A 633 -34.48 13.35 5.34
N ILE A 634 -34.73 13.48 6.66
CA ILE A 634 -34.34 12.48 7.66
C ILE A 634 -35.23 11.24 7.52
N GLU A 635 -36.54 11.42 7.32
CA GLU A 635 -37.50 10.33 7.11
C GLU A 635 -37.17 9.48 5.86
N GLN A 636 -36.78 10.13 4.76
CA GLN A 636 -36.35 9.46 3.52
C GLN A 636 -35.01 8.71 3.65
N ASN A 637 -34.17 9.07 4.63
CA ASN A 637 -32.83 8.51 4.83
C ASN A 637 -32.71 7.84 6.21
N THR A 638 -33.78 7.25 6.73
CA THR A 638 -33.90 6.71 8.12
C THR A 638 -32.87 5.65 8.53
N LEU A 639 -32.29 4.92 7.57
CA LEU A 639 -31.24 3.92 7.82
C LEU A 639 -29.83 4.53 7.86
N ILE A 640 -29.71 5.80 7.47
CA ILE A 640 -28.45 6.54 7.43
C ILE A 640 -28.29 7.32 8.73
N SER A 641 -27.19 7.09 9.43
CA SER A 641 -26.77 7.83 10.62
C SER A 641 -26.56 9.32 10.33
N ASP A 642 -26.69 10.18 11.34
CA ASP A 642 -26.38 11.62 11.26
C ASP A 642 -25.00 11.88 10.60
N LYS A 643 -23.99 11.10 10.99
CA LYS A 643 -22.64 11.15 10.41
C LYS A 643 -22.65 10.73 8.93
N GLY A 644 -23.31 9.62 8.61
CA GLY A 644 -23.41 9.12 7.23
C GLY A 644 -24.09 10.13 6.31
N LEU A 645 -25.20 10.73 6.75
CA LEU A 645 -25.93 11.75 6.00
C LEU A 645 -25.09 13.02 5.83
N ARG A 646 -24.42 13.47 6.90
CA ARG A 646 -23.48 14.60 6.86
C ARG A 646 -22.35 14.36 5.86
N ASP A 647 -21.77 13.17 5.84
CA ASP A 647 -20.67 12.82 4.93
C ASP A 647 -21.16 12.66 3.48
N ALA A 648 -22.40 12.22 3.28
CA ALA A 648 -23.05 12.19 1.96
C ALA A 648 -23.34 13.59 1.40
N ILE A 649 -23.86 14.50 2.23
CA ILE A 649 -23.97 15.93 1.92
C ILE A 649 -22.58 16.49 1.58
N GLY A 650 -21.58 16.16 2.40
CA GLY A 650 -20.18 16.53 2.18
C GLY A 650 -19.63 16.07 0.84
N PHE A 651 -19.91 14.82 0.44
CA PHE A 651 -19.55 14.31 -0.86
C PHE A 651 -20.27 15.08 -1.98
N LYS A 652 -21.59 15.26 -1.90
CA LYS A 652 -22.39 15.94 -2.96
C LYS A 652 -22.01 17.42 -3.10
N LEU A 653 -21.65 18.11 -2.01
CA LEU A 653 -21.31 19.54 -2.00
C LEU A 653 -19.79 19.86 -1.97
N ARG A 654 -18.90 18.85 -2.12
CA ARG A 654 -17.42 19.01 -2.15
C ARG A 654 -16.89 19.99 -3.21
N SER A 655 -17.71 20.30 -4.22
CA SER A 655 -17.38 21.30 -5.25
C SER A 655 -17.47 22.74 -4.74
N ARG A 656 -18.23 23.00 -3.67
CA ARG A 656 -18.56 24.34 -3.14
C ARG A 656 -17.96 24.61 -1.75
N PHE A 657 -17.95 23.62 -0.86
CA PHE A 657 -17.47 23.77 0.52
C PHE A 657 -16.34 22.79 0.85
N SER A 658 -15.59 23.11 1.91
CA SER A 658 -14.58 22.25 2.51
C SER A 658 -15.15 21.54 3.73
N PHE A 659 -15.12 20.21 3.72
CA PHE A 659 -15.54 19.37 4.85
C PHE A 659 -14.29 18.75 5.49
N LYS A 660 -13.86 19.24 6.66
CA LYS A 660 -12.60 18.85 7.31
C LYS A 660 -12.84 18.46 8.77
N GLY A 661 -12.81 17.15 9.05
CA GLY A 661 -13.34 16.63 10.31
C GLY A 661 -14.81 17.01 10.44
N ASN A 662 -15.24 17.50 11.60
CA ASN A 662 -16.59 18.02 11.83
C ASN A 662 -16.79 19.50 11.40
N ILE A 663 -15.76 20.18 10.87
CA ILE A 663 -15.87 21.57 10.40
C ILE A 663 -16.29 21.60 8.93
N ILE A 664 -17.18 22.52 8.59
CA ILE A 664 -17.60 22.84 7.23
C ILE A 664 -17.34 24.34 7.00
N SER A 665 -16.52 24.68 6.00
CA SER A 665 -16.14 26.07 5.69
C SER A 665 -16.06 26.33 4.17
N SER A 666 -15.81 27.58 3.77
CA SER A 666 -15.63 27.93 2.35
C SER A 666 -14.53 27.10 1.68
N LYS A 667 -14.76 26.66 0.44
CA LYS A 667 -13.74 25.94 -0.34
C LYS A 667 -12.49 26.81 -0.53
N GLY A 668 -11.32 26.20 -0.33
CA GLY A 668 -10.02 26.89 -0.29
C GLY A 668 -9.69 27.54 1.06
N GLN A 669 -10.67 27.74 1.95
CA GLN A 669 -10.50 28.30 3.29
C GLN A 669 -10.76 27.22 4.36
N ALA A 670 -10.05 26.10 4.26
CA ALA A 670 -10.29 24.89 5.05
C ALA A 670 -9.75 25.01 6.50
N LEU A 671 -10.60 25.45 7.42
CA LEU A 671 -10.24 25.65 8.83
C LEU A 671 -9.92 24.33 9.54
N SER A 672 -8.86 24.32 10.34
CA SER A 672 -8.57 23.29 11.34
C SER A 672 -9.28 23.59 12.66
N MET A 673 -9.43 22.55 13.50
CA MET A 673 -9.95 22.72 14.88
C MET A 673 -9.11 23.74 15.67
N MET A 674 -7.79 23.75 15.47
CA MET A 674 -6.89 24.69 16.14
C MET A 674 -7.17 26.15 15.73
N GLU A 675 -7.45 26.42 14.45
CA GLU A 675 -7.80 27.75 13.96
C GLU A 675 -9.18 28.20 14.48
N VAL A 676 -10.16 27.30 14.59
CA VAL A 676 -11.48 27.64 15.16
C VAL A 676 -11.36 28.04 16.64
N PHE A 677 -10.58 27.31 17.44
CA PHE A 677 -10.29 27.71 18.84
C PHE A 677 -9.48 29.01 18.92
N ALA A 678 -8.52 29.25 18.01
CA ALA A 678 -7.77 30.50 17.96
C ALA A 678 -8.67 31.70 17.65
N ASP A 679 -9.52 31.60 16.64
CA ASP A 679 -10.39 32.69 16.19
C ASP A 679 -11.50 32.98 17.22
N PHE A 680 -12.05 31.96 17.89
CA PHE A 680 -12.93 32.13 19.05
C PHE A 680 -12.30 33.02 20.15
N CYS A 681 -11.00 32.86 20.40
CA CYS A 681 -10.28 33.64 21.42
C CYS A 681 -9.97 35.07 20.96
N LYS A 682 -9.60 35.28 19.68
CA LYS A 682 -9.21 36.60 19.16
C LYS A 682 -10.33 37.65 19.20
N HIS A 683 -11.58 37.20 19.13
CA HIS A 683 -12.76 38.07 19.05
C HIS A 683 -13.44 38.35 20.41
N LYS A 684 -12.79 38.01 21.54
CA LYS A 684 -13.33 38.22 22.88
C LYS A 684 -12.30 38.84 23.83
N ASP A 685 -12.70 39.92 24.52
CA ASP A 685 -11.90 40.52 25.59
C ASP A 685 -11.78 39.60 26.82
N SER A 686 -12.84 38.83 27.09
CA SER A 686 -12.86 37.78 28.12
C SER A 686 -13.83 36.65 27.77
N PHE A 687 -13.57 35.45 28.29
CA PHE A 687 -14.44 34.27 28.14
C PHE A 687 -14.14 33.22 29.21
N THR A 688 -14.97 32.18 29.25
CA THR A 688 -14.92 31.10 30.26
C THR A 688 -14.56 29.74 29.67
N LEU A 689 -14.09 28.84 30.54
CA LEU A 689 -13.85 27.44 30.22
C LEU A 689 -15.15 26.72 29.82
N ASP A 690 -16.30 27.13 30.37
CA ASP A 690 -17.59 26.52 30.00
C ASP A 690 -18.02 26.90 28.57
N GLU A 691 -17.73 28.11 28.09
CA GLU A 691 -17.92 28.43 26.67
C GLU A 691 -16.98 27.62 25.76
N LEU A 692 -15.73 27.37 26.18
CA LEU A 692 -14.83 26.45 25.46
C LEU A 692 -15.36 25.01 25.46
N LYS A 693 -16.09 24.58 26.50
CA LYS A 693 -16.75 23.26 26.53
C LYS A 693 -17.96 23.19 25.63
N ILE A 694 -18.73 24.27 25.47
CA ILE A 694 -19.82 24.34 24.48
C ILE A 694 -19.21 24.18 23.08
N LEU A 695 -18.19 24.97 22.75
CA LEU A 695 -17.51 24.88 21.45
C LEU A 695 -16.91 23.49 21.18
N LYS A 696 -16.30 22.83 22.18
CA LYS A 696 -15.75 21.47 22.03
C LYS A 696 -16.86 20.43 21.78
N GLN A 697 -18.05 20.62 22.33
CA GLN A 697 -19.20 19.73 22.15
C GLN A 697 -19.82 19.89 20.76
N GLU A 698 -20.04 21.13 20.31
CA GLU A 698 -20.53 21.44 18.95
C GLU A 698 -19.61 20.82 17.88
N LEU A 699 -18.29 20.98 18.06
CA LEU A 699 -17.26 20.47 17.15
C LEU A 699 -16.95 18.96 17.30
N ASP A 700 -17.51 18.26 18.30
CA ASP A 700 -17.14 16.89 18.69
C ASP A 700 -15.62 16.68 18.81
N THR A 701 -14.98 17.44 19.71
CA THR A 701 -13.52 17.49 19.81
C THR A 701 -13.00 17.85 21.21
N VAL A 702 -11.69 17.94 21.37
CA VAL A 702 -11.01 18.38 22.60
C VAL A 702 -10.71 19.89 22.54
N ILE A 703 -10.57 20.54 23.71
CA ILE A 703 -10.12 21.95 23.74
C ILE A 703 -8.65 22.02 23.31
N TYR A 704 -8.37 22.76 22.24
CA TYR A 704 -7.01 23.02 21.75
C TYR A 704 -6.38 24.14 22.59
N PHE A 705 -6.02 23.82 23.84
CA PHE A 705 -5.50 24.78 24.82
C PHE A 705 -4.26 25.54 24.36
N GLU A 706 -3.43 24.97 23.46
CA GLU A 706 -2.30 25.69 22.85
C GLU A 706 -2.79 26.93 22.08
N ALA A 707 -3.75 26.77 21.17
CA ALA A 707 -4.37 27.88 20.45
C ALA A 707 -5.08 28.87 21.38
N VAL A 708 -5.74 28.36 22.42
CA VAL A 708 -6.36 29.22 23.45
C VAL A 708 -5.28 30.06 24.15
N TYR A 709 -4.18 29.46 24.59
CA TYR A 709 -3.12 30.14 25.32
C TYR A 709 -2.25 31.01 24.40
N ASP A 710 -2.22 30.77 23.09
CA ASP A 710 -1.55 31.65 22.13
C ASP A 710 -2.35 32.93 21.86
N ASN A 711 -3.68 32.90 21.99
CA ASN A 711 -4.56 34.04 21.68
C ASN A 711 -5.20 34.71 22.92
N SER A 712 -5.12 34.11 24.10
CA SER A 712 -5.67 34.62 25.37
C SER A 712 -4.72 34.38 26.54
N LEU A 713 -5.04 34.90 27.72
CA LEU A 713 -4.39 34.61 28.99
C LEU A 713 -5.39 33.93 29.92
N ARG A 714 -5.01 32.79 30.51
CA ARG A 714 -5.81 32.11 31.54
C ARG A 714 -5.49 32.68 32.91
N ILE A 715 -6.45 33.34 33.54
CA ILE A 715 -6.25 34.03 34.83
C ILE A 715 -6.61 33.16 36.03
N ASN A 716 -7.49 32.17 35.88
CA ASN A 716 -7.79 31.18 36.91
C ASN A 716 -8.36 29.88 36.30
N LYS A 717 -8.99 29.03 37.13
CA LYS A 717 -9.56 27.75 36.68
C LYS A 717 -10.61 27.92 35.58
N ASN A 718 -11.42 28.98 35.61
CA ASN A 718 -12.53 29.18 34.68
C ASN A 718 -12.30 30.31 33.68
N GLU A 719 -11.59 31.37 34.03
CA GLU A 719 -11.62 32.63 33.28
C GLU A 719 -10.36 32.87 32.42
N PHE A 720 -10.61 33.44 31.24
CA PHE A 720 -9.63 33.85 30.24
C PHE A 720 -9.88 35.31 29.84
N VAL A 721 -8.82 36.04 29.53
CA VAL A 721 -8.84 37.45 29.12
C VAL A 721 -7.85 37.71 27.98
N THR A 722 -7.91 38.86 27.32
CA THR A 722 -6.86 39.27 26.37
C THR A 722 -5.53 39.53 27.10
N LYS A 723 -4.42 39.20 26.42
CA LYS A 723 -3.06 39.25 26.98
C LYS A 723 -2.62 40.65 27.44
N PHE A 724 -3.23 41.71 26.91
CA PHE A 724 -2.91 43.10 27.25
C PHE A 724 -3.33 43.51 28.66
N HIS A 725 -4.20 42.75 29.33
CA HIS A 725 -4.59 43.03 30.71
C HIS A 725 -3.55 42.59 31.76
N ALA A 726 -2.56 41.77 31.42
CA ALA A 726 -1.53 41.34 32.37
C ALA A 726 -0.31 42.27 32.37
N SER A 727 0.23 42.48 33.57
CA SER A 727 1.39 43.34 33.83
C SER A 727 2.49 42.55 34.55
N PHE A 728 3.05 41.53 33.88
CA PHE A 728 4.06 40.67 34.50
C PHE A 728 5.41 41.38 34.69
N ASN A 729 5.84 41.53 35.95
CA ASN A 729 7.23 41.90 36.25
C ASN A 729 8.14 40.66 36.15
N LEU A 730 8.65 40.38 34.94
CA LEU A 730 9.35 39.14 34.61
C LEU A 730 10.48 38.79 35.62
N ALA A 731 11.33 39.75 35.96
CA ALA A 731 12.45 39.53 36.88
C ALA A 731 11.99 39.18 38.30
N LYS A 732 11.01 39.91 38.85
CA LYS A 732 10.49 39.63 40.20
C LYS A 732 9.64 38.36 40.27
N THR A 733 8.95 38.01 39.19
CA THR A 733 8.20 36.75 39.11
C THR A 733 9.15 35.55 39.10
N ASP A 734 10.24 35.60 38.32
CA ASP A 734 11.25 34.54 38.32
C ASP A 734 11.98 34.47 39.68
N GLU A 735 12.30 35.61 40.33
CA GLU A 735 12.85 35.65 41.70
C GLU A 735 11.88 35.01 42.73
N ALA A 736 10.56 35.19 42.55
CA ALA A 736 9.55 34.53 43.38
C ALA A 736 9.54 33.00 43.15
N ILE A 737 9.75 32.54 41.91
CA ILE A 737 9.87 31.10 41.58
C ILE A 737 11.16 30.52 42.16
N ASP A 738 12.30 31.23 42.12
CA ASP A 738 13.59 30.78 42.67
C ASP A 738 13.51 30.38 44.15
N ARG A 739 12.64 31.07 44.92
CA ARG A 739 12.40 30.77 46.35
C ARG A 739 11.74 29.42 46.60
N PHE A 740 11.11 28.82 45.58
CA PHE A 740 10.56 27.47 45.62
C PHE A 740 11.42 26.47 44.83
N CYS A 741 11.94 26.88 43.67
CA CYS A 741 12.69 26.03 42.75
C CYS A 741 14.19 25.97 43.11
N ILE A 742 14.50 25.27 44.20
CA ILE A 742 15.89 25.10 44.68
C ILE A 742 16.73 24.29 43.66
N GLY A 743 16.21 23.17 43.18
CA GLY A 743 16.87 22.29 42.21
C GLY A 743 16.71 22.73 40.76
N ASP A 744 16.87 21.80 39.82
CA ASP A 744 16.71 22.05 38.37
C ASP A 744 15.25 22.32 37.98
N TYR A 745 14.29 21.81 38.77
CA TYR A 745 12.87 21.95 38.54
C TYR A 745 12.06 21.82 39.85
N ILE A 746 10.78 22.20 39.77
CA ILE A 746 9.75 21.94 40.78
C ILE A 746 8.43 21.56 40.10
N ALA A 747 7.67 20.61 40.66
CA ALA A 747 6.33 20.31 40.17
C ALA A 747 5.41 21.53 40.35
N ILE A 748 4.63 21.88 39.31
CA ILE A 748 3.81 23.10 39.35
C ILE A 748 2.78 23.11 40.47
N GLY A 749 2.28 21.92 40.84
CA GLY A 749 1.32 21.74 41.94
C GLY A 749 1.89 21.91 43.35
N GLU A 750 3.21 21.98 43.52
CA GLU A 750 3.84 22.22 44.83
C GLU A 750 3.89 23.73 45.19
N ILE A 751 3.85 24.63 44.20
CA ILE A 751 3.73 26.08 44.46
C ILE A 751 2.27 26.43 44.79
N LYS A 752 2.00 26.54 46.10
CA LYS A 752 0.67 26.85 46.66
C LYS A 752 0.59 28.20 47.37
N GLN A 753 1.73 28.84 47.63
CA GLN A 753 1.81 30.12 48.35
C GLN A 753 2.23 31.24 47.39
N PHE A 754 1.28 32.09 47.02
CA PHE A 754 1.50 33.12 46.00
C PHE A 754 1.80 34.52 46.55
N GLY A 755 1.82 34.71 47.87
CA GLY A 755 2.05 36.03 48.49
C GLY A 755 3.44 36.64 48.30
N LEU A 756 4.37 35.90 47.69
CA LEU A 756 5.71 36.38 47.30
C LEU A 756 5.76 36.89 45.85
N PHE A 757 4.74 36.60 45.04
CA PHE A 757 4.71 36.99 43.63
C PHE A 757 4.35 38.48 43.49
N PRO A 758 4.95 39.21 42.54
CA PRO A 758 4.62 40.62 42.30
C PRO A 758 3.19 40.77 41.76
N ASP A 759 2.62 41.97 41.86
CA ASP A 759 1.36 42.25 41.14
C ASP A 759 1.53 42.00 39.64
N ALA A 760 0.52 41.34 39.05
CA ALA A 760 0.44 40.97 37.64
C ALA A 760 -0.84 41.51 36.97
N GLY A 761 -1.65 42.30 37.67
CA GLY A 761 -3.02 42.68 37.30
C GLY A 761 -4.08 41.66 37.72
N PHE A 762 -3.67 40.46 38.16
CA PHE A 762 -4.54 39.36 38.56
C PHE A 762 -3.99 38.60 39.77
N ASN A 763 -4.88 37.98 40.55
CA ASN A 763 -4.50 37.13 41.68
C ASN A 763 -3.78 35.87 41.20
N TRP A 764 -2.52 35.72 41.58
CA TRP A 764 -1.72 34.54 41.29
C TRP A 764 -2.32 33.25 41.83
N ASN A 765 -2.28 32.24 40.98
CA ASN A 765 -2.72 30.87 41.23
C ASN A 765 -2.03 29.94 40.21
N SER A 766 -2.18 28.62 40.36
CA SER A 766 -1.49 27.65 39.52
C SER A 766 -1.76 27.80 38.01
N PHE A 767 -2.94 28.30 37.59
CA PHE A 767 -3.26 28.48 36.16
C PHE A 767 -2.56 29.70 35.56
N LEU A 768 -2.52 30.82 36.29
CA LEU A 768 -1.77 32.00 35.88
C LEU A 768 -0.26 31.70 35.86
N LEU A 769 0.23 30.91 36.83
CA LEU A 769 1.62 30.45 36.89
C LEU A 769 1.97 29.48 35.75
N GLU A 770 1.09 28.53 35.42
CA GLU A 770 1.26 27.60 34.29
C GLU A 770 1.44 28.38 32.98
N HIS A 771 0.57 29.37 32.75
CA HIS A 771 0.65 30.22 31.58
C HIS A 771 1.92 31.10 31.59
N TYR A 772 2.25 31.73 32.72
CA TYR A 772 3.45 32.56 32.85
C TYR A 772 4.73 31.78 32.50
N VAL A 773 4.91 30.59 33.08
CA VAL A 773 6.08 29.75 32.83
C VAL A 773 6.10 29.18 31.41
N ALA A 774 4.93 28.92 30.81
CA ALA A 774 4.84 28.43 29.44
C ALA A 774 5.17 29.48 28.36
N LYS A 775 4.93 30.78 28.61
CA LYS A 775 4.95 31.81 27.55
C LYS A 775 5.75 33.08 27.86
N TYR A 776 6.06 33.37 29.13
CA TYR A 776 6.60 34.68 29.56
C TYR A 776 7.91 34.62 30.35
N SER A 777 8.15 33.57 31.14
CA SER A 777 9.36 33.49 31.98
C SER A 777 10.65 33.52 31.16
N PRO A 778 11.62 34.40 31.46
CA PRO A 778 12.94 34.36 30.85
C PRO A 778 13.77 33.16 31.33
N ASN A 779 13.71 32.76 32.61
CA ASN A 779 14.60 31.74 33.19
C ASN A 779 13.98 30.33 33.25
N TYR A 780 12.65 30.21 33.17
CA TYR A 780 11.94 28.93 33.31
C TYR A 780 11.16 28.51 32.06
N LYS A 781 10.97 27.21 31.88
CA LYS A 781 10.15 26.56 30.84
C LYS A 781 9.18 25.58 31.49
N LEU A 782 7.99 25.41 30.89
CA LEU A 782 7.00 24.43 31.35
C LEU A 782 7.25 23.09 30.65
N VAL A 783 7.47 22.03 31.42
CA VAL A 783 7.58 20.65 30.90
C VAL A 783 6.40 19.84 31.42
N HIS A 784 5.49 19.47 30.52
CA HIS A 784 4.22 18.81 30.86
C HIS A 784 3.71 17.92 29.71
N SER A 785 2.61 17.19 29.93
CA SER A 785 2.00 16.34 28.88
C SER A 785 1.02 17.09 27.99
N SER A 786 0.31 18.05 28.58
CA SER A 786 -0.76 18.85 27.99
C SER A 786 -1.33 19.79 29.06
N TYR A 787 -1.88 20.93 28.66
CA TYR A 787 -2.79 21.73 29.50
C TYR A 787 -4.07 20.94 29.78
N ASN A 788 -4.74 21.22 30.91
CA ASN A 788 -5.98 20.52 31.28
C ASN A 788 -7.08 21.49 31.75
N GLU A 789 -8.33 21.02 31.67
CA GLU A 789 -9.51 21.76 32.11
C GLU A 789 -9.46 22.07 33.61
N GLY A 790 -9.16 21.07 34.45
CA GLY A 790 -9.39 21.15 35.90
C GLY A 790 -8.18 21.36 36.80
N VAL A 791 -6.95 21.13 36.31
CA VAL A 791 -5.72 21.05 37.14
C VAL A 791 -4.48 21.37 36.30
N CYS A 792 -3.52 22.09 36.87
CA CYS A 792 -2.19 22.31 36.28
C CYS A 792 -1.25 21.17 36.68
N VAL A 793 -0.51 20.62 35.73
CA VAL A 793 0.42 19.50 35.96
C VAL A 793 1.70 19.64 35.14
N GLY A 794 2.74 18.92 35.57
CA GLY A 794 4.08 18.99 35.01
C GLY A 794 5.03 19.74 35.94
N ALA A 795 6.17 20.19 35.41
CA ALA A 795 7.18 20.92 36.17
C ALA A 795 7.54 22.26 35.54
N ILE A 796 7.88 23.18 36.43
CA ILE A 796 8.58 24.42 36.15
C ILE A 796 10.07 24.07 36.17
N VAL A 797 10.71 24.06 34.99
CA VAL A 797 12.10 23.62 34.79
C VAL A 797 12.97 24.82 34.45
N LYS A 798 14.16 24.93 35.01
CA LYS A 798 15.13 25.98 34.66
C LYS A 798 15.57 25.78 33.21
N LYS A 799 15.61 26.85 32.39
CA LYS A 799 16.04 26.75 30.98
C LYS A 799 17.49 26.32 30.82
N ILE A 800 18.32 26.53 31.84
CA ILE A 800 19.71 26.06 31.92
C ILE A 800 19.85 24.56 32.25
N SER A 801 18.74 23.85 32.50
CA SER A 801 18.74 22.41 32.75
C SER A 801 18.58 21.61 31.46
N ASP A 802 19.30 20.49 31.36
CA ASP A 802 19.27 19.51 30.27
C ASP A 802 17.94 18.73 30.15
N ILE A 803 16.91 19.07 30.95
CA ILE A 803 15.58 18.46 30.89
C ILE A 803 14.71 19.29 29.94
N ASP A 804 14.46 18.82 28.72
CA ASP A 804 13.61 19.47 27.72
C ASP A 804 12.25 18.78 27.55
N THR A 805 12.19 17.48 27.84
CA THR A 805 11.01 16.63 27.61
C THR A 805 10.41 16.10 28.91
N LEU A 806 9.12 15.73 28.84
CA LEU A 806 8.45 15.07 29.96
C LEU A 806 9.06 13.69 30.28
N ASP A 807 9.60 12.99 29.28
CA ASP A 807 10.24 11.69 29.48
C ASP A 807 11.54 11.84 30.30
N GLU A 808 12.39 12.82 29.97
CA GLU A 808 13.59 13.16 30.76
C GLU A 808 13.24 13.60 32.18
N LEU A 809 12.22 14.46 32.33
CA LEU A 809 11.72 14.90 33.63
C LEU A 809 11.26 13.70 34.48
N VAL A 810 10.47 12.79 33.90
CA VAL A 810 9.98 11.59 34.60
C VAL A 810 11.14 10.65 34.97
N ILE A 811 12.13 10.47 34.10
CA ILE A 811 13.33 9.66 34.39
C ILE A 811 14.07 10.23 35.60
N ASP A 812 14.36 11.53 35.61
CA ASP A 812 15.15 12.17 36.68
C ASP A 812 14.37 12.23 38.01
N VAL A 813 13.07 12.55 37.97
CA VAL A 813 12.15 12.50 39.13
C VAL A 813 12.12 11.11 39.76
N LEU A 814 12.01 10.05 38.95
CA LEU A 814 11.94 8.68 39.45
C LEU A 814 13.31 8.15 39.89
N ALA A 815 14.41 8.59 39.28
CA ALA A 815 15.75 8.23 39.74
C ALA A 815 16.03 8.78 41.14
N LYS A 816 15.75 10.08 41.37
CA LYS A 816 16.07 10.82 42.60
C LYS A 816 15.14 10.57 43.80
N ASN A 817 13.94 10.01 43.62
CA ASN A 817 12.95 9.93 44.71
C ASN A 817 13.12 8.76 45.69
N GLY A 818 14.08 7.84 45.47
CA GLY A 818 14.33 6.67 46.32
C GLY A 818 13.24 5.59 46.35
N LEU A 819 12.10 5.80 45.68
CA LEU A 819 10.97 4.85 45.70
C LEU A 819 11.26 3.58 44.90
N PRO A 820 10.56 2.46 45.18
CA PRO A 820 10.56 1.28 44.32
C PRO A 820 10.14 1.65 42.90
N LEU A 821 10.96 1.28 41.91
CA LEU A 821 10.72 1.53 40.48
C LEU A 821 9.72 0.52 39.90
N GLN A 822 8.52 0.47 40.50
CA GLN A 822 7.36 -0.30 40.07
C GLN A 822 6.35 0.62 39.40
N LYS A 823 5.63 0.11 38.39
CA LYS A 823 4.73 0.89 37.52
C LYS A 823 3.65 1.62 38.30
N GLU A 824 2.97 0.91 39.19
CA GLU A 824 1.84 1.40 39.96
C GLU A 824 2.31 2.47 40.97
N THR A 825 3.40 2.20 41.69
CA THR A 825 4.03 3.13 42.65
C THR A 825 4.55 4.40 41.98
N ALA A 826 5.16 4.28 40.80
CA ALA A 826 5.68 5.42 40.05
C ALA A 826 4.56 6.30 39.49
N LEU A 827 3.53 5.70 38.87
CA LEU A 827 2.37 6.45 38.37
C LEU A 827 1.58 7.10 39.52
N GLN A 828 1.46 6.43 40.66
CA GLN A 828 0.90 6.98 41.89
C GLN A 828 1.67 8.24 42.32
N TYR A 829 2.99 8.12 42.50
CA TYR A 829 3.84 9.22 42.94
C TYR A 829 3.83 10.42 41.98
N LEU A 830 3.91 10.18 40.67
CA LEU A 830 3.87 11.23 39.66
C LEU A 830 2.54 12.01 39.67
N CYS A 831 1.43 11.35 39.97
CA CYS A 831 0.14 12.01 40.18
C CYS A 831 0.07 12.78 41.49
N ASP A 832 0.45 12.16 42.60
CA ASP A 832 0.35 12.76 43.93
C ASP A 832 1.26 14.00 44.07
N LYS A 833 2.36 14.03 43.32
CA LYS A 833 3.24 15.19 43.18
C LYS A 833 2.84 16.21 42.10
N GLY A 834 1.80 15.93 41.32
CA GLY A 834 1.30 16.85 40.29
C GLY A 834 2.14 16.92 39.00
N TYR A 835 3.00 15.95 38.73
CA TYR A 835 3.66 15.82 37.42
C TYR A 835 2.69 15.31 36.34
N LEU A 836 1.70 14.49 36.72
CA LEU A 836 0.71 13.90 35.81
C LEU A 836 -0.74 14.09 36.31
N ALA A 837 -1.68 14.39 35.41
CA ALA A 837 -3.09 14.56 35.75
C ALA A 837 -3.85 13.24 36.01
N ARG A 838 -3.31 12.10 35.59
CA ARG A 838 -3.93 10.77 35.72
C ARG A 838 -2.87 9.68 35.84
N ARG A 839 -3.21 8.58 36.54
CA ARG A 839 -2.32 7.42 36.79
C ARG A 839 -2.13 6.55 35.55
N SER A 840 -1.86 7.16 34.41
CA SER A 840 -1.53 6.49 33.15
C SER A 840 -0.59 7.38 32.33
N TYR A 841 0.59 6.83 32.03
CA TYR A 841 1.58 7.47 31.19
C TYR A 841 2.07 6.52 30.11
N SER A 842 2.07 7.03 28.89
CA SER A 842 2.50 6.36 27.67
C SER A 842 4.03 6.19 27.71
N GLY A 843 4.53 4.97 27.92
CA GLY A 843 5.97 4.63 27.87
C GLY A 843 6.61 4.40 29.24
N ILE A 844 5.84 4.50 30.34
CA ILE A 844 6.36 4.47 31.72
C ILE A 844 7.30 3.29 32.03
N GLU A 845 7.08 2.12 31.43
CA GLU A 845 7.88 0.92 31.70
C GLU A 845 9.32 1.04 31.23
N GLN A 846 9.58 1.87 30.22
CA GLN A 846 10.91 2.16 29.69
C GLN A 846 11.59 3.26 30.48
N LEU A 847 10.82 4.29 30.87
CA LEU A 847 11.32 5.35 31.73
C LEU A 847 11.76 4.81 33.10
N LEU A 848 11.11 3.74 33.59
CA LEU A 848 11.56 3.01 34.79
C LEU A 848 12.90 2.29 34.61
N ILE A 849 13.20 1.76 33.41
CA ILE A 849 14.49 1.14 33.10
C ILE A 849 15.57 2.23 33.05
N LYS A 850 15.36 3.29 32.27
CA LYS A 850 16.27 4.45 32.17
C LYS A 850 16.49 5.12 33.55
N ALA A 851 15.45 5.25 34.38
CA ALA A 851 15.57 5.76 35.75
C ALA A 851 16.37 4.83 36.68
N LYS A 852 16.27 3.51 36.52
CA LYS A 852 17.07 2.53 37.27
C LYS A 852 18.56 2.61 36.88
N GLU A 853 18.85 2.76 35.59
CA GLU A 853 20.21 2.97 35.09
C GLU A 853 20.80 4.27 35.65
N LEU A 854 20.06 5.38 35.60
CA LEU A 854 20.49 6.67 36.15
C LEU A 854 20.71 6.60 37.67
N ARG A 855 19.84 5.90 38.41
CA ARG A 855 19.99 5.63 39.85
C ARG A 855 21.29 4.87 40.14
N ASN A 856 21.57 3.80 39.39
CA ASN A 856 22.79 3.01 39.52
C ASN A 856 24.07 3.79 39.16
N GLN A 857 24.01 4.67 38.15
CA GLN A 857 25.16 5.48 37.72
C GLN A 857 25.52 6.59 38.71
N LYS A 858 24.52 7.25 39.30
CA LYS A 858 24.70 8.39 40.21
C LYS A 858 24.68 8.03 41.70
N GLY A 859 24.33 6.78 42.05
CA GLY A 859 24.34 6.29 43.44
C GLY A 859 23.20 6.85 44.30
N PHE A 860 22.01 7.05 43.71
CA PHE A 860 20.81 7.53 44.41
C PHE A 860 20.02 6.41 45.12
#